data_AF-A0A8H9GA03-F1
#
_entry.id   AF-A0A8H9GA03-F1
#
_cell.length_a   1.000
_cell.length_b   1.000
_cell.length_c   1.000
_cell.angle_alpha   90.00
_cell.angle_beta   90.00
_cell.angle_gamma   90.00
#
_symmetry.space_group_name_H-M   'P 1'
#
loop_
_entity.id
_entity.type
_entity.pdbx_description
1 polymer ?
#
loop_
_entity_poly.entity_id
_entity_poly.type
_entity_poly.pdbx_seq_one_letter_code
_entity_poly.pdbx_strand_id
1 'polypeptide(L)'
;MPSTATRFALRAGATATVAAVIIGGAALPANAAATDATQAEGRLLAGSGTVDLDTIAALAGSYAATAPGGPADGGSNPLDLTVLNGIGVNAPNGIQLLGSNGLVDVGVAGQYSATSTTDAVASAGAITGDGAIQVGAPGTGASVDLTPLIDGLDLDGVVSDASVDLGALSARAEATRTFDGADVTTDYQVASADVSVVSPAVAALVGQLDTALDASSTTLEAALSADGVTAGLTGAVADDLADALGIVPGITVGDTTATVTADVDLAQAVSSVTAAPLTSGAVTIDLSTGTVTIDLADLYTLNDLAPNTRLLASETINAQIEASIADILTNQVPALLTTALTDALDAATVSVDISTDATVVLATAGLDITVDTTVGALLGTSTTDPEVAITGTGALEALDTLGLTAALDAVVTDGVLPAITTVVGGAVPEDFVSDTVAALLTALEDVVTALDPLLDALNQLVAITINSQTAPAFSDPDGDATGATTVRAVRIALLPALDAATVDIATATVQADPFAGIAITDPEDGSSTTVPTADGTTDVPVTGTAEPGSDVDVTLDGDDAGTQSTVTDEDGTWTVTFPDVAVGDHEAVAVETIGGLTSDPDSVTFVVAAAPVDPTDPTDPTDPTDPTDPGTPGGPGDGGAGGPGTGGGAGTGPGGSLAYTGAELLPIMVIAGLLLAAGGGTLLARRLRHTA
;
A
#
# COMPACT_ATOMS: atom_id res chain seq x y z
N MET A 1 -46.54 39.96 9.56
CA MET A 1 -47.49 39.18 10.38
C MET A 1 -48.86 39.21 9.69
N PRO A 2 -49.69 38.15 9.76
CA PRO A 2 -49.51 36.85 10.44
C PRO A 2 -49.37 35.69 9.42
N SER A 3 -48.42 34.76 9.63
CA SER A 3 -48.58 33.43 10.27
C SER A 3 -49.45 32.45 9.46
N THR A 4 -48.96 31.27 9.10
CA THR A 4 -48.99 30.11 10.00
C THR A 4 -47.94 29.08 9.60
N ALA A 5 -47.20 28.60 10.61
CA ALA A 5 -46.20 27.56 10.54
C ALA A 5 -46.84 26.16 10.46
N THR A 6 -46.21 25.25 9.71
CA THR A 6 -46.37 23.80 9.92
C THR A 6 -45.04 23.08 9.68
N ARG A 7 -44.29 22.94 10.77
CA ARG A 7 -43.48 21.78 11.20
C ARG A 7 -42.80 20.92 10.11
N PHE A 8 -41.49 21.11 10.02
CA PHE A 8 -40.51 20.14 9.54
C PHE A 8 -40.52 18.92 10.48
N ALA A 9 -41.01 17.79 9.98
CA ALA A 9 -40.82 16.47 10.57
C ALA A 9 -41.03 15.42 9.48
N LEU A 10 -39.94 14.98 8.85
CA LEU A 10 -39.93 13.69 8.17
C LEU A 10 -38.57 13.03 8.43
N ARG A 11 -38.52 12.27 9.53
CA ARG A 11 -37.67 11.08 9.60
C ARG A 11 -38.23 10.11 8.57
N ALA A 12 -37.53 9.94 7.45
CA ALA A 12 -37.75 8.82 6.55
C ALA A 12 -36.63 7.82 6.81
N GLY A 13 -36.95 6.74 7.50
CA GLY A 13 -36.05 5.61 7.69
C GLY A 13 -35.75 4.97 6.34
N ALA A 14 -34.48 4.73 6.09
CA ALA A 14 -34.02 3.90 4.99
C ALA A 14 -34.44 2.46 5.27
N THR A 15 -35.45 1.97 4.57
CA THR A 15 -35.75 0.54 4.47
C THR A 15 -34.93 -0.03 3.33
N ALA A 16 -33.81 -0.67 3.64
CA ALA A 16 -33.11 -1.55 2.71
C ALA A 16 -33.97 -2.80 2.50
N THR A 17 -34.57 -2.95 1.33
CA THR A 17 -35.25 -4.18 0.92
C THR A 17 -34.22 -5.14 0.35
N VAL A 18 -33.64 -5.99 1.20
CA VAL A 18 -32.85 -7.15 0.78
C VAL A 18 -33.80 -8.29 0.47
N ALA A 19 -33.85 -8.73 -0.78
CA ALA A 19 -34.57 -9.93 -1.19
C ALA A 19 -33.72 -11.15 -0.85
N ALA A 20 -34.04 -11.84 0.24
CA ALA A 20 -33.42 -13.10 0.61
C ALA A 20 -33.79 -14.20 -0.41
N VAL A 21 -32.85 -14.56 -1.28
CA VAL A 21 -32.93 -15.76 -2.11
C VAL A 21 -32.37 -16.91 -1.29
N ILE A 22 -33.26 -17.77 -0.77
CA ILE A 22 -32.88 -19.01 -0.08
C ILE A 22 -32.61 -20.07 -1.15
N ILE A 23 -31.34 -20.36 -1.41
CA ILE A 23 -30.92 -21.56 -2.14
C ILE A 23 -30.68 -22.64 -1.09
N GLY A 24 -31.45 -23.73 -1.17
CA GLY A 24 -31.35 -24.85 -0.25
C GLY A 24 -30.26 -25.85 -0.65
N GLY A 25 -29.67 -26.50 0.38
CA GLY A 25 -29.03 -27.81 0.26
C GLY A 25 -27.50 -27.83 0.26
N ALA A 26 -26.84 -27.17 1.21
CA ALA A 26 -25.47 -27.49 1.61
C ALA A 26 -25.49 -27.93 3.08
N ALA A 27 -24.61 -28.85 3.47
CA ALA A 27 -24.39 -29.16 4.88
C ALA A 27 -24.15 -27.84 5.63
N LEU A 28 -24.91 -27.58 6.69
CA LEU A 28 -24.72 -26.38 7.47
C LEU A 28 -23.30 -26.47 8.07
N PRO A 29 -22.43 -25.46 7.87
CA PRO A 29 -21.18 -25.41 8.62
C PRO A 29 -21.53 -25.46 10.11
N ALA A 30 -20.71 -26.20 10.87
CA ALA A 30 -20.84 -26.23 12.32
C ALA A 30 -20.77 -24.77 12.82
N ASN A 31 -21.72 -24.38 13.66
CA ASN A 31 -21.67 -23.07 14.30
C ASN A 31 -20.43 -23.09 15.21
N ALA A 32 -19.53 -22.11 15.06
CA ALA A 32 -18.39 -22.00 15.96
C ALA A 32 -18.88 -21.71 17.39
N ALA A 33 -18.24 -22.35 18.37
CA ALA A 33 -18.51 -22.15 19.78
C ALA A 33 -17.35 -21.37 20.41
N ALA A 34 -17.56 -20.72 21.56
CA ALA A 34 -16.51 -20.03 22.33
C ALA A 34 -15.40 -20.95 22.90
N THR A 35 -15.30 -22.17 22.36
CA THR A 35 -14.41 -23.27 22.72
C THR A 35 -13.60 -23.75 21.53
N ASP A 36 -13.66 -23.09 20.37
CA ASP A 36 -12.90 -23.51 19.19
C ASP A 36 -11.41 -23.21 19.33
N ALA A 37 -10.59 -24.22 19.06
CA ALA A 37 -9.14 -24.22 19.24
C ALA A 37 -8.40 -23.49 18.12
N THR A 38 -8.96 -23.55 16.91
CA THR A 38 -8.41 -22.93 15.72
C THR A 38 -9.53 -22.32 14.88
N GLN A 39 -9.27 -21.16 14.30
CA GLN A 39 -10.23 -20.44 13.45
C GLN A 39 -9.50 -19.79 12.27
N ALA A 40 -10.12 -19.78 11.10
CA ALA A 40 -9.55 -19.20 9.89
C ALA A 40 -10.62 -18.52 9.02
N GLU A 41 -10.32 -17.32 8.55
CA GLU A 41 -11.17 -16.57 7.61
C GLU A 41 -10.36 -15.99 6.46
N GLY A 42 -10.65 -16.45 5.25
CA GLY A 42 -10.18 -15.85 4.01
C GLY A 42 -11.27 -14.99 3.40
N ARG A 43 -11.02 -13.69 3.24
CA ARG A 43 -12.02 -12.74 2.71
C ARG A 43 -11.42 -11.78 1.70
N LEU A 44 -11.99 -11.70 0.50
CA LEU A 44 -11.47 -10.84 -0.57
C LEU A 44 -11.77 -9.37 -0.32
N LEU A 45 -13.02 -9.04 -0.02
CA LEU A 45 -13.48 -7.67 0.20
C LEU A 45 -14.10 -7.56 1.58
N ALA A 46 -13.46 -6.79 2.43
CA ALA A 46 -13.97 -6.35 3.72
C ALA A 46 -13.93 -4.82 3.77
N GLY A 47 -14.60 -4.22 4.74
CA GLY A 47 -14.54 -2.78 4.85
C GLY A 47 -15.51 -2.20 5.86
N SER A 48 -15.06 -1.12 6.47
CA SER A 48 -15.79 -0.39 7.49
C SER A 48 -15.93 1.09 7.11
N GLY A 49 -16.70 1.82 7.90
CA GLY A 49 -16.94 3.25 7.70
C GLY A 49 -18.43 3.50 7.61
N THR A 50 -18.86 4.38 6.71
CA THR A 50 -20.29 4.70 6.63
C THR A 50 -21.13 3.60 5.98
N VAL A 51 -20.49 2.69 5.26
CA VAL A 51 -21.06 1.40 4.86
C VAL A 51 -20.17 0.31 5.39
N ASP A 52 -20.79 -0.63 6.12
CA ASP A 52 -20.12 -1.80 6.63
C ASP A 52 -20.28 -2.94 5.62
N LEU A 53 -19.21 -3.19 4.85
CA LEU A 53 -19.18 -4.24 3.84
C LEU A 53 -19.25 -5.64 4.47
N ASP A 54 -18.90 -5.74 5.75
CA ASP A 54 -18.85 -7.01 6.46
C ASP A 54 -20.24 -7.61 6.64
N THR A 55 -21.26 -6.75 6.68
CA THR A 55 -22.68 -7.14 6.78
C THR A 55 -23.32 -7.62 5.47
N ILE A 56 -22.63 -7.49 4.33
CA ILE A 56 -23.18 -7.84 3.02
C ILE A 56 -22.95 -9.33 2.76
N ALA A 57 -24.02 -10.13 2.85
CA ALA A 57 -23.94 -11.60 2.69
C ALA A 57 -23.29 -12.08 1.38
N ALA A 58 -23.40 -11.32 0.29
CA ALA A 58 -22.78 -11.67 -0.97
C ALA A 58 -21.25 -11.43 -1.01
N LEU A 59 -20.71 -10.70 -0.03
CA LEU A 59 -19.28 -10.49 0.18
C LEU A 59 -18.70 -11.40 1.27
N ALA A 60 -19.49 -12.35 1.77
CA ALA A 60 -19.05 -13.26 2.83
C ALA A 60 -17.78 -14.02 2.41
N GLY A 61 -16.85 -14.14 3.35
CA GLY A 61 -15.60 -14.88 3.17
C GLY A 61 -15.80 -16.40 3.18
N SER A 62 -14.68 -17.12 3.24
CA SER A 62 -14.64 -18.51 3.67
C SER A 62 -14.22 -18.52 5.14
N TYR A 63 -15.06 -19.04 6.02
CA TYR A 63 -14.80 -19.19 7.45
C TYR A 63 -14.76 -20.68 7.81
N ALA A 64 -13.86 -21.07 8.70
CA ALA A 64 -13.76 -22.42 9.26
C ALA A 64 -13.29 -22.34 10.71
N ALA A 65 -13.79 -23.26 11.54
CA ALA A 65 -13.41 -23.36 12.94
C ALA A 65 -13.36 -24.83 13.39
N THR A 66 -12.43 -25.16 14.28
CA THR A 66 -12.29 -26.53 14.81
C THR A 66 -12.08 -26.51 16.32
N ALA A 67 -12.97 -27.19 17.04
CA ALA A 67 -12.85 -27.44 18.47
C ALA A 67 -11.69 -28.40 18.81
N PRO A 68 -11.15 -28.36 20.05
CA PRO A 68 -10.26 -29.41 20.56
C PRO A 68 -10.84 -30.80 20.31
N GLY A 69 -10.03 -31.72 19.77
CA GLY A 69 -10.47 -33.08 19.42
C GLY A 69 -11.53 -33.19 18.30
N GLY A 70 -11.95 -32.07 17.71
CA GLY A 70 -12.98 -32.01 16.67
C GLY A 70 -12.48 -32.42 15.28
N PRO A 71 -13.41 -32.66 14.31
CA PRO A 71 -13.02 -32.90 12.93
C PRO A 71 -12.48 -31.61 12.29
N ALA A 72 -11.51 -31.77 11.39
CA ALA A 72 -11.03 -30.67 10.55
C ALA A 72 -12.18 -30.04 9.75
N ASP A 73 -12.14 -28.72 9.60
CA ASP A 73 -13.11 -27.92 8.84
C ASP A 73 -12.38 -27.09 7.77
N GLY A 74 -13.11 -26.63 6.77
CA GLY A 74 -12.50 -25.86 5.69
C GLY A 74 -13.33 -25.82 4.42
N GLY A 75 -13.02 -24.85 3.58
CA GLY A 75 -13.70 -24.66 2.33
C GLY A 75 -13.09 -23.56 1.47
N SER A 76 -13.69 -23.42 0.29
CA SER A 76 -13.45 -22.30 -0.61
C SER A 76 -14.79 -21.65 -0.94
N ASN A 77 -14.85 -20.33 -0.85
CA ASN A 77 -16.05 -19.56 -1.20
C ASN A 77 -15.69 -18.46 -2.19
N PRO A 78 -15.27 -18.78 -3.43
CA PRO A 78 -14.82 -17.75 -4.36
C PRO A 78 -15.93 -16.74 -4.69
N LEU A 79 -15.59 -15.45 -4.70
CA LEU A 79 -16.53 -14.36 -4.93
C LEU A 79 -17.02 -14.33 -6.39
N ASP A 80 -18.34 -14.31 -6.61
CA ASP A 80 -18.87 -14.11 -7.95
C ASP A 80 -18.81 -12.63 -8.35
N LEU A 81 -17.83 -12.28 -9.19
CA LEU A 81 -17.60 -10.91 -9.66
C LEU A 81 -18.76 -10.38 -10.54
N THR A 82 -19.56 -11.26 -11.16
CA THR A 82 -20.75 -10.84 -11.90
C THR A 82 -21.87 -10.39 -10.95
N VAL A 83 -21.95 -11.03 -9.79
CA VAL A 83 -22.85 -10.64 -8.70
C VAL A 83 -22.36 -9.35 -8.06
N LEU A 84 -21.04 -9.21 -7.81
CA LEU A 84 -20.45 -7.99 -7.26
C LEU A 84 -20.80 -6.74 -8.08
N ASN A 85 -20.66 -6.82 -9.41
CA ASN A 85 -21.04 -5.74 -10.33
C ASN A 85 -22.54 -5.39 -10.32
N GLY A 86 -23.40 -6.32 -9.87
CA GLY A 86 -24.83 -6.09 -9.68
C GLY A 86 -25.21 -5.52 -8.31
N ILE A 87 -24.32 -5.57 -7.31
CA ILE A 87 -24.56 -5.04 -5.97
C ILE A 87 -24.14 -3.57 -5.96
N GLY A 88 -25.09 -2.67 -6.22
CA GLY A 88 -24.89 -1.24 -6.03
C GLY A 88 -24.82 -0.89 -4.54
N VAL A 89 -23.62 -0.87 -3.97
CA VAL A 89 -23.40 -0.44 -2.58
C VAL A 89 -23.14 1.06 -2.57
N ASN A 90 -24.03 1.84 -1.95
CA ASN A 90 -23.92 3.30 -1.93
C ASN A 90 -23.48 3.81 -0.55
N ALA A 91 -22.49 4.69 -0.53
CA ALA A 91 -22.17 5.55 0.59
C ALA A 91 -23.28 6.63 0.80
N PRO A 92 -23.40 7.22 2.00
CA PRO A 92 -24.50 8.13 2.36
C PRO A 92 -24.57 9.43 1.54
N ASN A 93 -23.48 9.83 0.89
CA ASN A 93 -23.41 10.97 -0.01
C ASN A 93 -23.88 10.65 -1.44
N GLY A 94 -24.37 9.42 -1.68
CA GLY A 94 -24.84 8.97 -3.00
C GLY A 94 -23.74 8.40 -3.89
N ILE A 95 -22.50 8.33 -3.39
CA ILE A 95 -21.37 7.73 -4.10
C ILE A 95 -21.48 6.22 -4.04
N GLN A 96 -21.36 5.54 -5.17
CA GLN A 96 -21.40 4.09 -5.23
C GLN A 96 -20.01 3.52 -4.94
N LEU A 97 -19.86 2.77 -3.85
CA LEU A 97 -18.61 2.11 -3.48
C LEU A 97 -18.34 0.86 -4.32
N LEU A 98 -19.36 0.03 -4.56
CA LEU A 98 -19.29 -1.21 -5.35
C LEU A 98 -20.43 -1.25 -6.38
N GLY A 99 -20.20 -1.93 -7.50
CA GLY A 99 -21.17 -2.09 -8.60
C GLY A 99 -20.60 -1.64 -9.94
N SER A 100 -21.41 -1.62 -11.00
CA SER A 100 -20.93 -1.28 -12.35
C SER A 100 -20.41 0.15 -12.51
N ASN A 101 -20.67 1.05 -11.55
CA ASN A 101 -20.05 2.38 -11.45
C ASN A 101 -19.52 2.60 -10.02
N GLY A 102 -19.10 1.51 -9.36
CA GLY A 102 -18.52 1.56 -8.04
C GLY A 102 -17.12 2.17 -8.09
N LEU A 103 -16.74 2.84 -7.00
CA LEU A 103 -15.36 3.30 -6.84
C LEU A 103 -14.39 2.12 -6.87
N VAL A 104 -14.72 0.98 -6.27
CA VAL A 104 -13.82 -0.18 -6.18
C VAL A 104 -14.30 -1.32 -7.08
N ASP A 105 -13.41 -1.79 -7.96
CA ASP A 105 -13.56 -3.01 -8.74
C ASP A 105 -12.44 -4.00 -8.38
N VAL A 106 -12.75 -5.29 -8.32
CA VAL A 106 -11.80 -6.36 -8.04
C VAL A 106 -11.96 -7.48 -9.06
N GLY A 107 -10.83 -7.96 -9.57
CA GLY A 107 -10.79 -8.91 -10.66
C GLY A 107 -10.34 -10.31 -10.28
N VAL A 108 -9.90 -10.56 -9.03
CA VAL A 108 -9.55 -11.89 -8.53
C VAL A 108 -10.42 -12.26 -7.34
N ALA A 109 -10.94 -13.49 -7.32
CA ALA A 109 -12.07 -13.86 -6.47
C ALA A 109 -11.80 -14.95 -5.41
N GLY A 110 -10.56 -15.44 -5.27
CA GLY A 110 -10.27 -16.56 -4.38
C GLY A 110 -10.51 -16.23 -2.90
N GLN A 111 -11.18 -17.12 -2.18
CA GLN A 111 -11.37 -17.06 -0.73
C GLN A 111 -11.29 -18.49 -0.18
N TYR A 112 -10.42 -18.73 0.80
CA TYR A 112 -10.14 -20.07 1.33
C TYR A 112 -9.87 -20.03 2.83
N SER A 113 -10.40 -21.03 3.54
CA SER A 113 -10.12 -21.31 4.95
C SER A 113 -9.97 -22.81 5.17
N ALA A 114 -9.09 -23.19 6.09
CA ALA A 114 -8.96 -24.56 6.58
C ALA A 114 -8.48 -24.56 8.03
N THR A 115 -9.06 -25.41 8.85
CA THR A 115 -8.72 -25.57 10.27
C THR A 115 -8.67 -27.05 10.64
N SER A 116 -7.89 -27.35 11.66
CA SER A 116 -7.75 -28.67 12.27
C SER A 116 -7.49 -28.52 13.76
N THR A 117 -7.32 -29.63 14.48
CA THR A 117 -6.96 -29.59 15.91
C THR A 117 -5.58 -28.99 16.18
N THR A 118 -4.74 -28.79 15.15
CA THR A 118 -3.37 -28.25 15.29
C THR A 118 -3.13 -26.98 14.49
N ASP A 119 -3.80 -26.79 13.36
CA ASP A 119 -3.45 -25.76 12.38
C ASP A 119 -4.67 -24.97 11.89
N ALA A 120 -4.47 -23.68 11.60
CA ALA A 120 -5.39 -22.78 10.91
C ALA A 120 -4.69 -22.14 9.70
N VAL A 121 -5.38 -22.10 8.56
CA VAL A 121 -4.88 -21.49 7.32
C VAL A 121 -6.01 -20.65 6.70
N ALA A 122 -5.72 -19.39 6.43
CA ALA A 122 -6.62 -18.48 5.71
C ALA A 122 -5.91 -17.87 4.51
N SER A 123 -6.62 -17.66 3.41
CA SER A 123 -6.10 -16.92 2.28
C SER A 123 -7.18 -16.30 1.39
N ALA A 124 -6.83 -15.23 0.71
CA ALA A 124 -7.73 -14.54 -0.21
C ALA A 124 -6.98 -13.91 -1.39
N GLY A 125 -7.69 -13.66 -2.50
CA GLY A 125 -7.16 -13.05 -3.71
C GLY A 125 -6.69 -14.05 -4.76
N ALA A 126 -5.52 -13.81 -5.35
CA ALA A 126 -4.87 -14.67 -6.35
C ALA A 126 -4.27 -15.93 -5.73
N ILE A 127 -5.14 -16.88 -5.43
CA ILE A 127 -4.81 -18.15 -4.78
C ILE A 127 -5.24 -19.36 -5.62
N THR A 128 -4.62 -20.51 -5.38
CA THR A 128 -5.05 -21.82 -5.89
C THR A 128 -6.28 -22.32 -5.15
N GLY A 129 -6.90 -23.41 -5.64
CA GLY A 129 -8.03 -24.04 -4.97
C GLY A 129 -7.73 -24.56 -3.56
N ASP A 130 -6.44 -24.78 -3.26
CA ASP A 130 -5.94 -25.21 -1.95
C ASP A 130 -5.41 -24.03 -1.10
N GLY A 131 -5.73 -22.79 -1.50
CA GLY A 131 -5.37 -21.58 -0.76
C GLY A 131 -3.93 -21.08 -0.93
N ALA A 132 -3.07 -21.76 -1.68
CA ALA A 132 -1.69 -21.29 -1.90
C ALA A 132 -1.66 -20.05 -2.80
N ILE A 133 -0.82 -19.05 -2.47
CA ILE A 133 -0.63 -17.84 -3.28
C ILE A 133 -0.10 -18.21 -4.68
N GLN A 134 -0.72 -17.63 -5.72
CA GLN A 134 -0.25 -17.77 -7.10
C GLN A 134 0.63 -16.59 -7.49
N VAL A 135 1.95 -16.73 -7.27
CA VAL A 135 2.93 -15.70 -7.62
C VAL A 135 2.93 -15.45 -9.14
N GLY A 136 2.76 -14.18 -9.53
CA GLY A 136 2.80 -13.77 -10.93
C GLY A 136 1.64 -14.30 -11.79
N ALA A 137 0.54 -14.76 -11.18
CA ALA A 137 -0.63 -15.17 -11.94
C ALA A 137 -1.21 -14.00 -12.73
N PRO A 138 -1.47 -14.17 -14.04
CA PRO A 138 -2.20 -13.18 -14.81
C PRO A 138 -3.65 -13.16 -14.32
N GLY A 139 -4.09 -12.03 -13.78
CA GLY A 139 -5.45 -11.79 -13.34
C GLY A 139 -5.76 -10.31 -13.39
N THR A 140 -7.02 -9.96 -13.63
CA THR A 140 -7.52 -8.60 -13.42
C THR A 140 -7.32 -8.25 -11.94
N GLY A 141 -6.54 -7.21 -11.65
CA GLY A 141 -6.20 -6.82 -10.28
C GLY A 141 -7.34 -6.11 -9.57
N ALA A 142 -7.09 -4.98 -8.92
CA ALA A 142 -8.14 -4.13 -8.37
C ALA A 142 -8.00 -2.71 -8.92
N SER A 143 -9.11 -2.01 -9.17
CA SER A 143 -9.08 -0.60 -9.58
C SER A 143 -9.93 0.22 -8.63
N VAL A 144 -9.48 1.43 -8.31
CA VAL A 144 -10.22 2.40 -7.52
C VAL A 144 -10.37 3.69 -8.30
N ASP A 145 -11.58 3.99 -8.76
CA ASP A 145 -11.93 5.29 -9.34
C ASP A 145 -12.16 6.30 -8.21
N LEU A 146 -11.34 7.35 -8.17
CA LEU A 146 -11.40 8.43 -7.19
C LEU A 146 -12.07 9.68 -7.75
N THR A 147 -12.36 9.70 -9.05
CA THR A 147 -12.95 10.85 -9.76
C THR A 147 -14.24 11.35 -9.10
N PRO A 148 -15.18 10.48 -8.68
CA PRO A 148 -16.40 10.93 -8.00
C PRO A 148 -16.17 11.59 -6.63
N LEU A 149 -14.98 11.45 -6.04
CA LEU A 149 -14.60 12.07 -4.76
C LEU A 149 -14.07 13.50 -4.93
N ILE A 150 -13.72 13.91 -6.16
CA ILE A 150 -13.11 15.21 -6.46
C ILE A 150 -14.14 16.34 -6.35
N ASP A 151 -15.38 16.14 -6.81
CA ASP A 151 -16.46 17.14 -6.91
C ASP A 151 -16.87 17.82 -5.57
N GLY A 152 -16.26 17.44 -4.44
CA GLY A 152 -16.45 18.06 -3.12
C GLY A 152 -15.19 18.67 -2.49
N LEU A 153 -14.05 18.62 -3.19
CA LEU A 153 -12.75 19.10 -2.71
C LEU A 153 -12.29 20.31 -3.53
N ASP A 154 -11.49 21.19 -2.91
CA ASP A 154 -10.88 22.36 -3.57
C ASP A 154 -9.61 21.94 -4.33
N LEU A 155 -9.77 21.06 -5.33
CA LEU A 155 -8.70 20.48 -6.14
C LEU A 155 -8.72 20.98 -7.60
N ASP A 156 -9.57 21.98 -7.88
CA ASP A 156 -9.75 22.56 -9.20
C ASP A 156 -8.42 22.98 -9.83
N GLY A 157 -8.15 22.51 -11.04
CA GLY A 157 -6.94 22.84 -11.80
C GLY A 157 -5.73 21.94 -11.52
N VAL A 158 -5.73 21.17 -10.43
CA VAL A 158 -4.66 20.21 -10.11
C VAL A 158 -4.99 18.83 -10.69
N VAL A 159 -6.17 18.32 -10.35
CA VAL A 159 -6.66 16.99 -10.74
C VAL A 159 -8.13 17.08 -11.14
N SER A 160 -8.49 16.62 -12.34
CA SER A 160 -9.89 16.44 -12.77
C SER A 160 -10.38 15.01 -12.61
N ASP A 161 -9.48 14.04 -12.78
CA ASP A 161 -9.77 12.61 -12.70
C ASP A 161 -8.61 11.91 -11.98
N ALA A 162 -8.92 10.89 -11.19
CA ALA A 162 -7.90 10.11 -10.50
C ALA A 162 -8.32 8.65 -10.34
N SER A 163 -7.39 7.73 -10.55
CA SER A 163 -7.58 6.31 -10.29
C SER A 163 -6.35 5.69 -9.64
N VAL A 164 -6.58 4.59 -8.93
CA VAL A 164 -5.53 3.70 -8.42
C VAL A 164 -5.75 2.33 -9.03
N ASP A 165 -4.77 1.85 -9.77
CA ASP A 165 -4.81 0.53 -10.39
C ASP A 165 -3.79 -0.37 -9.70
N LEU A 166 -4.27 -1.48 -9.15
CA LEU A 166 -3.50 -2.49 -8.44
C LEU A 166 -3.51 -3.74 -9.30
N GLY A 167 -2.36 -4.41 -9.40
CA GLY A 167 -2.26 -5.72 -10.03
C GLY A 167 -2.95 -6.80 -9.20
N ALA A 168 -2.75 -8.08 -9.55
CA ALA A 168 -3.26 -9.20 -8.76
C ALA A 168 -2.78 -9.10 -7.29
N LEU A 169 -3.72 -9.27 -6.35
CA LEU A 169 -3.50 -9.16 -4.91
C LEU A 169 -3.73 -10.51 -4.25
N SER A 170 -2.96 -10.85 -3.22
CA SER A 170 -3.25 -12.00 -2.35
C SER A 170 -2.70 -11.82 -0.96
N ALA A 171 -3.34 -12.44 0.02
CA ALA A 171 -2.80 -12.56 1.38
C ALA A 171 -3.04 -13.97 1.92
N ARG A 172 -2.15 -14.42 2.80
CA ARG A 172 -2.21 -15.72 3.47
C ARG A 172 -1.72 -15.61 4.90
N ALA A 173 -2.39 -16.28 5.81
CA ALA A 173 -1.96 -16.43 7.19
C ALA A 173 -2.06 -17.91 7.59
N GLU A 174 -1.10 -18.36 8.39
CA GLU A 174 -1.06 -19.71 8.94
C GLU A 174 -0.74 -19.61 10.44
N ALA A 175 -1.45 -20.39 11.24
CA ALA A 175 -1.19 -20.52 12.67
C ALA A 175 -1.13 -22.00 13.04
N THR A 176 -0.10 -22.40 13.79
CA THR A 176 0.07 -23.75 14.33
C THR A 176 0.09 -23.68 15.85
N ARG A 177 -0.75 -24.50 16.50
CA ARG A 177 -0.86 -24.59 17.96
C ARG A 177 0.43 -25.16 18.57
N THR A 178 0.77 -24.67 19.74
CA THR A 178 1.84 -25.16 20.60
C THR A 178 1.34 -25.23 22.05
N PHE A 179 2.09 -25.85 22.96
CA PHE A 179 1.70 -25.87 24.38
C PHE A 179 1.79 -24.49 25.05
N ASP A 180 2.62 -23.58 24.52
CA ASP A 180 2.87 -22.25 25.10
C ASP A 180 2.14 -21.10 24.36
N GLY A 181 1.48 -21.39 23.24
CA GLY A 181 0.80 -20.40 22.40
C GLY A 181 0.56 -20.91 20.98
N ALA A 182 0.84 -20.09 19.98
CA ALA A 182 0.80 -20.48 18.58
C ALA A 182 1.94 -19.84 17.78
N ASP A 183 2.48 -20.59 16.82
CA ASP A 183 3.40 -20.08 15.81
C ASP A 183 2.60 -19.54 14.63
N VAL A 184 2.74 -18.25 14.33
CA VAL A 184 1.97 -17.57 13.28
C VAL A 184 2.89 -17.05 12.18
N THR A 185 2.53 -17.32 10.93
CA THR A 185 3.20 -16.77 9.74
C THR A 185 2.20 -16.05 8.85
N THR A 186 2.65 -14.97 8.20
CA THR A 186 1.84 -14.16 7.29
C THR A 186 2.61 -13.89 6.01
N ASP A 187 1.90 -13.86 4.88
CA ASP A 187 2.44 -13.56 3.57
C ASP A 187 1.42 -12.76 2.75
N TYR A 188 1.90 -11.97 1.80
CA TYR A 188 1.08 -11.19 0.89
C TYR A 188 1.80 -10.98 -0.45
N GLN A 189 1.01 -10.69 -1.49
CA GLN A 189 1.52 -10.28 -2.79
C GLN A 189 0.69 -9.14 -3.39
N VAL A 190 1.37 -8.22 -4.05
CA VAL A 190 0.86 -7.11 -4.85
C VAL A 190 1.66 -7.10 -6.16
N ALA A 191 1.00 -7.39 -7.28
CA ALA A 191 1.70 -7.55 -8.56
C ALA A 191 2.17 -6.22 -9.19
N SER A 192 1.37 -5.16 -9.06
CA SER A 192 1.71 -3.78 -9.46
C SER A 192 0.86 -2.80 -8.65
N ALA A 193 1.24 -1.52 -8.66
CA ALA A 193 0.46 -0.45 -8.06
C ALA A 193 0.75 0.85 -8.79
N ASP A 194 -0.25 1.37 -9.50
CA ASP A 194 -0.16 2.54 -10.35
C ASP A 194 -1.18 3.59 -9.88
N VAL A 195 -0.78 4.85 -9.85
CA VAL A 195 -1.70 5.97 -9.61
C VAL A 195 -1.77 6.79 -10.88
N SER A 196 -2.97 6.99 -11.42
CA SER A 196 -3.20 7.78 -12.62
C SER A 196 -4.02 9.01 -12.27
N VAL A 197 -3.58 10.19 -12.73
CA VAL A 197 -4.35 11.43 -12.60
C VAL A 197 -4.44 12.15 -13.92
N VAL A 198 -5.55 12.82 -14.19
CA VAL A 198 -5.66 13.79 -15.28
C VAL A 198 -5.52 15.17 -14.67
N SER A 199 -4.51 15.92 -15.11
CA SER A 199 -4.27 17.28 -14.67
C SER A 199 -4.76 18.29 -15.72
N PRO A 200 -5.71 19.18 -15.36
CA PRO A 200 -6.14 20.26 -16.26
C PRO A 200 -5.00 21.18 -16.71
N ALA A 201 -4.01 21.42 -15.85
CA ALA A 201 -2.83 22.22 -16.18
C ALA A 201 -1.98 21.56 -17.29
N VAL A 202 -1.73 20.25 -17.18
CA VAL A 202 -1.01 19.48 -18.21
C VAL A 202 -1.84 19.38 -19.49
N ALA A 203 -3.14 19.15 -19.39
CA ALA A 203 -4.04 19.09 -20.55
C ALA A 203 -4.11 20.42 -21.32
N ALA A 204 -3.99 21.55 -20.62
CA ALA A 204 -3.98 22.88 -21.23
C ALA A 204 -2.63 23.24 -21.88
N LEU A 205 -1.53 22.59 -21.47
CA LEU A 205 -0.17 22.94 -21.88
C LEU A 205 0.01 22.90 -23.40
N VAL A 206 -0.45 21.85 -24.08
CA VAL A 206 -0.32 21.71 -25.53
C VAL A 206 -0.94 22.91 -26.25
N GLY A 207 -2.16 23.32 -25.86
CA GLY A 207 -2.83 24.48 -26.44
C GLY A 207 -2.13 25.81 -26.11
N GLN A 208 -1.48 25.92 -24.95
CA GLN A 208 -0.66 27.08 -24.60
C GLN A 208 0.61 27.16 -25.43
N LEU A 209 1.29 26.03 -25.65
CA LEU A 209 2.49 25.95 -26.49
C LEU A 209 2.15 26.28 -27.95
N ASP A 210 1.06 25.71 -28.49
CA ASP A 210 0.56 26.01 -29.84
C ASP A 210 0.31 27.52 -29.98
N THR A 211 -0.44 28.12 -29.04
CA THR A 211 -0.75 29.55 -29.08
C THR A 211 0.51 30.42 -29.04
N ALA A 212 1.52 30.04 -28.24
CA ALA A 212 2.79 30.76 -28.14
C ALA A 212 3.61 30.67 -29.43
N LEU A 213 3.64 29.49 -30.07
CA LEU A 213 4.36 29.25 -31.32
C LEU A 213 3.65 29.89 -32.53
N ASP A 214 2.32 29.90 -32.56
CA ASP A 214 1.53 30.63 -33.57
C ASP A 214 1.78 32.14 -33.50
N ALA A 215 1.83 32.69 -32.29
CA ALA A 215 2.15 34.11 -32.08
C ALA A 215 3.59 34.43 -32.53
N SER A 216 4.53 33.52 -32.25
CA SER A 216 5.93 33.64 -32.71
C SER A 216 6.03 33.57 -34.23
N SER A 217 5.31 32.64 -34.86
CA SER A 217 5.24 32.48 -36.32
C SER A 217 4.72 33.75 -36.98
N THR A 218 3.59 34.28 -36.51
CA THR A 218 3.01 35.54 -36.99
C THR A 218 3.98 36.73 -36.84
N THR A 219 4.73 36.77 -35.73
CA THR A 219 5.71 37.83 -35.47
C THR A 219 6.86 37.77 -36.47
N LEU A 220 7.37 36.57 -36.76
CA LEU A 220 8.47 36.37 -37.71
C LEU A 220 8.03 36.67 -39.15
N GLU A 221 6.86 36.19 -39.57
CA GLU A 221 6.30 36.48 -40.89
C GLU A 221 6.14 37.99 -41.11
N ALA A 222 5.58 38.69 -40.12
CA ALA A 222 5.41 40.15 -40.19
C ALA A 222 6.76 40.89 -40.24
N ALA A 223 7.80 40.37 -39.59
CA ALA A 223 9.15 40.94 -39.66
C ALA A 223 9.78 40.74 -41.06
N LEU A 224 9.67 39.53 -41.62
CA LEU A 224 10.22 39.17 -42.92
C LEU A 224 9.51 39.88 -44.09
N SER A 225 8.20 40.07 -43.99
CA SER A 225 7.39 40.71 -45.04
C SER A 225 7.18 42.21 -44.83
N ALA A 226 7.91 42.85 -43.93
CA ALA A 226 7.72 44.27 -43.62
C ALA A 226 8.03 45.17 -44.83
N ASP A 227 7.29 46.27 -44.98
CA ASP A 227 7.50 47.26 -46.07
C ASP A 227 8.95 47.79 -46.14
N GLY A 228 9.63 47.85 -44.99
CA GLY A 228 11.04 48.25 -44.93
C GLY A 228 11.99 47.22 -45.55
N VAL A 229 11.67 45.92 -45.43
CA VAL A 229 12.44 44.82 -46.01
C VAL A 229 12.25 44.78 -47.52
N THR A 230 11.00 44.87 -48.00
CA THR A 230 10.69 44.87 -49.44
C THR A 230 11.28 46.09 -50.15
N ALA A 231 11.16 47.28 -49.55
CA ALA A 231 11.78 48.50 -50.08
C ALA A 231 13.31 48.44 -50.04
N GLY A 232 13.88 47.90 -48.96
CA GLY A 232 15.33 47.71 -48.81
C GLY A 232 15.89 46.77 -49.88
N LEU A 233 15.22 45.65 -50.11
CA LEU A 233 15.63 44.68 -51.12
C LEU A 233 15.48 45.24 -52.53
N THR A 234 14.36 45.91 -52.83
CA THR A 234 14.14 46.61 -54.10
C THR A 234 15.29 47.57 -54.40
N GLY A 235 15.68 48.39 -53.43
CA GLY A 235 16.78 49.34 -53.58
C GLY A 235 18.15 48.66 -53.72
N ALA A 236 18.33 47.46 -53.17
CA ALA A 236 19.60 46.73 -53.24
C ALA A 236 19.83 46.07 -54.61
N VAL A 237 18.77 45.64 -55.31
CA VAL A 237 18.90 44.86 -56.55
C VAL A 237 18.59 45.65 -57.84
N ALA A 238 17.93 46.81 -57.73
CA ALA A 238 17.46 47.57 -58.90
C ALA A 238 18.60 48.01 -59.84
N ASP A 239 19.70 48.55 -59.29
CA ASP A 239 20.82 49.03 -60.10
C ASP A 239 21.54 47.88 -60.81
N ASP A 240 21.75 46.74 -60.12
CA ASP A 240 22.41 45.56 -60.68
C ASP A 240 21.59 44.93 -61.82
N LEU A 241 20.27 44.83 -61.64
CA LEU A 241 19.37 44.35 -62.70
C LEU A 241 19.34 45.33 -63.88
N ALA A 242 19.34 46.64 -63.62
CA ALA A 242 19.34 47.65 -64.66
C ALA A 242 20.62 47.59 -65.51
N ASP A 243 21.77 47.41 -64.86
CA ASP A 243 23.07 47.26 -65.52
C ASP A 243 23.13 45.97 -66.35
N ALA A 244 22.63 44.84 -65.85
CA ALA A 244 22.61 43.58 -66.59
C ALA A 244 21.72 43.64 -67.84
N LEU A 245 20.51 44.20 -67.73
CA LEU A 245 19.60 44.37 -68.87
C LEU A 245 20.14 45.42 -69.86
N GLY A 246 20.85 46.44 -69.38
CA GLY A 246 21.44 47.52 -70.18
C GLY A 246 22.59 47.10 -71.10
N ILE A 247 23.13 45.88 -70.96
CA ILE A 247 24.17 45.32 -71.85
C ILE A 247 23.66 45.21 -73.30
N VAL A 248 22.35 44.97 -73.47
CA VAL A 248 21.72 44.83 -74.78
C VAL A 248 21.18 46.17 -75.27
N PRO A 249 21.72 46.73 -76.38
CA PRO A 249 21.22 48.00 -76.91
C PRO A 249 19.75 47.91 -77.33
N GLY A 250 18.95 48.88 -76.90
CA GLY A 250 17.53 48.96 -77.24
C GLY A 250 16.58 48.41 -76.17
N ILE A 251 17.13 47.91 -75.05
CA ILE A 251 16.40 47.69 -73.80
C ILE A 251 16.47 48.99 -72.97
N THR A 252 15.33 49.47 -72.49
CA THR A 252 15.25 50.54 -71.48
C THR A 252 14.55 49.96 -70.27
N VAL A 253 15.23 49.96 -69.12
CA VAL A 253 14.73 49.41 -67.86
C VAL A 253 13.81 50.43 -67.19
N GLY A 254 12.68 49.94 -66.67
CA GLY A 254 11.68 50.69 -65.94
C GLY A 254 11.85 50.51 -64.43
N ASP A 255 10.74 50.42 -63.71
CA ASP A 255 10.75 50.24 -62.26
C ASP A 255 11.02 48.77 -61.90
N THR A 256 11.79 48.56 -60.84
CA THR A 256 11.97 47.27 -60.18
C THR A 256 11.19 47.27 -58.87
N THR A 257 10.49 46.17 -58.57
CA THR A 257 9.80 45.95 -57.30
C THR A 257 10.15 44.57 -56.76
N ALA A 258 10.45 44.48 -55.47
CA ALA A 258 10.63 43.22 -54.77
C ALA A 258 9.50 43.01 -53.75
N THR A 259 8.97 41.80 -53.68
CA THR A 259 8.03 41.35 -52.65
C THR A 259 8.59 40.12 -51.94
N VAL A 260 8.41 40.07 -50.62
CA VAL A 260 8.85 38.95 -49.79
C VAL A 260 7.63 38.36 -49.13
N THR A 261 7.46 37.05 -49.28
CA THR A 261 6.46 36.25 -48.56
C THR A 261 7.18 35.19 -47.75
N ALA A 262 6.71 34.95 -46.53
CA ALA A 262 7.21 33.90 -45.65
C ALA A 262 6.03 33.04 -45.22
N ASP A 263 6.29 31.74 -45.09
CA ASP A 263 5.37 30.75 -44.54
C ASP A 263 6.09 30.07 -43.37
N VAL A 264 5.71 30.46 -42.16
CA VAL A 264 6.35 30.04 -40.92
C VAL A 264 5.32 29.27 -40.10
N ASP A 265 5.61 28.00 -39.82
CA ASP A 265 4.77 27.15 -38.98
C ASP A 265 5.60 26.52 -37.87
N LEU A 266 5.80 27.28 -36.79
CA LEU A 266 6.52 26.80 -35.61
C LEU A 266 5.65 25.89 -34.74
N ALA A 267 4.33 25.92 -34.88
CA ALA A 267 3.41 25.09 -34.11
C ALA A 267 3.60 23.59 -34.40
N GLN A 268 4.11 23.23 -35.59
CA GLN A 268 4.55 21.87 -35.89
C GLN A 268 5.56 21.31 -34.86
N ALA A 269 6.30 22.15 -34.16
CA ALA A 269 7.21 21.71 -33.10
C ALA A 269 6.50 20.98 -31.95
N VAL A 270 5.22 21.30 -31.67
CA VAL A 270 4.44 20.67 -30.58
C VAL A 270 4.10 19.21 -30.87
N SER A 271 4.04 18.84 -32.16
CA SER A 271 3.81 17.44 -32.55
C SER A 271 4.91 16.49 -32.04
N SER A 272 6.14 16.99 -31.89
CA SER A 272 7.28 16.20 -31.41
C SER A 272 7.16 15.81 -29.94
N VAL A 273 6.61 16.70 -29.10
CA VAL A 273 6.44 16.49 -27.65
C VAL A 273 5.16 15.72 -27.31
N THR A 274 4.19 15.69 -28.22
CA THR A 274 2.92 14.95 -28.05
C THR A 274 2.92 13.58 -28.74
N ALA A 275 4.01 13.21 -29.40
CA ALA A 275 4.10 11.96 -30.16
C ALA A 275 4.06 10.69 -29.29
N ALA A 276 4.55 10.77 -28.06
CA ALA A 276 4.57 9.67 -27.11
C ALA A 276 4.58 10.21 -25.66
N PRO A 277 4.09 9.42 -24.68
CA PRO A 277 4.27 9.74 -23.27
C PRO A 277 5.75 9.85 -22.89
N LEU A 278 6.07 10.79 -22.01
CA LEU A 278 7.42 11.04 -21.50
C LEU A 278 7.58 10.43 -20.12
N THR A 279 8.64 9.67 -19.91
CA THR A 279 8.89 8.96 -18.64
C THR A 279 10.18 9.42 -17.99
N SER A 280 10.15 9.63 -16.68
CA SER A 280 11.33 9.86 -15.84
C SER A 280 11.12 9.16 -14.51
N GLY A 281 12.04 8.28 -14.13
CA GLY A 281 11.88 7.43 -12.95
C GLY A 281 10.53 6.70 -12.98
N ALA A 282 9.77 6.86 -11.90
CA ALA A 282 8.45 6.26 -11.70
C ALA A 282 7.29 7.04 -12.36
N VAL A 283 7.55 8.19 -12.97
CA VAL A 283 6.50 9.08 -13.49
C VAL A 283 6.48 9.02 -15.01
N THR A 284 5.28 8.88 -15.57
CA THR A 284 5.01 9.03 -17.00
C THR A 284 3.96 10.13 -17.21
N ILE A 285 4.23 11.08 -18.11
CA ILE A 285 3.30 12.16 -18.47
C ILE A 285 2.91 12.02 -19.94
N ASP A 286 1.62 11.88 -20.22
CA ASP A 286 1.06 12.01 -21.56
C ASP A 286 0.49 13.42 -21.73
N LEU A 287 1.22 14.24 -22.49
CA LEU A 287 0.84 15.63 -22.77
C LEU A 287 -0.41 15.73 -23.66
N SER A 288 -0.75 14.69 -24.43
CA SER A 288 -1.90 14.70 -25.32
C SER A 288 -3.23 14.54 -24.56
N THR A 289 -3.20 13.82 -23.45
CA THR A 289 -4.37 13.58 -22.59
C THR A 289 -4.35 14.39 -21.30
N GLY A 290 -3.18 14.93 -20.91
CA GLY A 290 -2.97 15.55 -19.61
C GLY A 290 -2.80 14.54 -18.47
N THR A 291 -2.52 13.28 -18.79
CA THR A 291 -2.41 12.20 -17.79
C THR A 291 -1.02 12.19 -17.18
N VAL A 292 -0.95 12.09 -15.85
CA VAL A 292 0.27 11.81 -15.08
C VAL A 292 0.07 10.46 -14.38
N THR A 293 0.91 9.48 -14.72
CA THR A 293 0.90 8.15 -14.12
C THR A 293 2.14 7.98 -13.24
N ILE A 294 1.95 7.44 -12.04
CA ILE A 294 3.00 7.16 -11.06
C ILE A 294 3.02 5.64 -10.82
N ASP A 295 4.04 4.96 -11.31
CA ASP A 295 4.28 3.53 -11.06
C ASP A 295 4.97 3.38 -9.69
N LEU A 296 4.22 2.90 -8.69
CA LEU A 296 4.73 2.73 -7.34
C LEU A 296 5.68 1.53 -7.22
N ALA A 297 5.68 0.59 -8.16
CA ALA A 297 6.61 -0.53 -8.15
C ALA A 297 8.06 -0.09 -8.45
N ASP A 298 8.25 1.03 -9.15
CA ASP A 298 9.56 1.63 -9.37
C ASP A 298 10.10 2.39 -8.14
N LEU A 299 9.22 2.71 -7.19
CA LEU A 299 9.56 3.43 -5.95
C LEU A 299 9.67 2.49 -4.73
N TYR A 300 9.02 1.34 -4.78
CA TYR A 300 8.87 0.42 -3.67
C TYR A 300 9.08 -1.04 -4.09
N THR A 301 9.74 -1.82 -3.24
CA THR A 301 9.71 -3.29 -3.31
C THR A 301 8.40 -3.80 -2.71
N LEU A 302 7.32 -3.76 -3.49
CA LEU A 302 5.94 -3.93 -3.00
C LEU A 302 5.72 -5.19 -2.13
N ASN A 303 6.41 -6.30 -2.42
CA ASN A 303 6.25 -7.59 -1.72
C ASN A 303 7.23 -7.81 -0.55
N ASP A 304 8.01 -6.79 -0.19
CA ASP A 304 8.97 -6.82 0.94
C ASP A 304 8.81 -5.57 1.83
N LEU A 305 7.62 -5.00 1.86
CA LEU A 305 7.27 -3.87 2.71
C LEU A 305 6.98 -4.33 4.15
N ALA A 306 7.44 -3.52 5.10
CA ALA A 306 7.14 -3.71 6.52
C ALA A 306 5.62 -3.64 6.80
N PRO A 307 5.13 -4.24 7.89
CA PRO A 307 3.73 -4.16 8.25
C PRO A 307 3.21 -2.72 8.33
N ASN A 308 2.02 -2.49 7.78
CA ASN A 308 1.30 -1.21 7.77
C ASN A 308 2.05 -0.09 7.02
N THR A 309 2.70 -0.41 5.90
CA THR A 309 3.41 0.59 5.09
C THR A 309 2.43 1.39 4.24
N ARG A 310 2.32 2.70 4.51
CA ARG A 310 1.52 3.64 3.73
C ARG A 310 2.33 4.19 2.53
N LEU A 311 1.80 4.03 1.33
CA LEU A 311 2.38 4.58 0.10
C LEU A 311 2.13 6.10 0.02
N LEU A 312 3.00 6.82 -0.70
CA LEU A 312 2.90 8.28 -0.94
C LEU A 312 2.88 9.18 0.31
N ALA A 313 3.22 8.62 1.48
CA ALA A 313 3.31 9.34 2.75
C ALA A 313 4.75 9.74 3.12
N SER A 314 5.75 9.18 2.43
CA SER A 314 7.17 9.45 2.71
C SER A 314 7.62 10.72 2.00
N GLU A 315 8.13 11.71 2.74
CA GLU A 315 8.71 12.93 2.16
C GLU A 315 9.80 12.62 1.14
N THR A 316 10.59 11.56 1.35
CA THR A 316 11.66 11.16 0.42
C THR A 316 11.13 10.55 -0.87
N ILE A 317 10.00 9.85 -0.83
CA ILE A 317 9.36 9.30 -2.03
C ILE A 317 8.66 10.42 -2.79
N ASN A 318 7.95 11.29 -2.08
CA ASN A 318 7.25 12.42 -2.68
C ASN A 318 8.23 13.36 -3.39
N ALA A 319 9.38 13.67 -2.78
CA ALA A 319 10.43 14.45 -3.44
C ALA A 319 11.01 13.78 -4.71
N GLN A 320 11.04 12.44 -4.79
CA GLN A 320 11.47 11.73 -6.00
C GLN A 320 10.43 11.84 -7.12
N ILE A 321 9.15 11.77 -6.78
CA ILE A 321 8.06 11.97 -7.74
C ILE A 321 8.07 13.40 -8.28
N GLU A 322 8.17 14.39 -7.39
CA GLU A 322 8.28 15.81 -7.76
C GLU A 322 9.49 16.07 -8.66
N ALA A 323 10.65 15.49 -8.33
CA ALA A 323 11.85 15.60 -9.16
C ALA A 323 11.67 14.95 -10.54
N SER A 324 10.93 13.85 -10.62
CA SER A 324 10.64 13.17 -11.89
C SER A 324 9.68 13.98 -12.78
N ILE A 325 8.64 14.56 -12.18
CA ILE A 325 7.73 15.51 -12.87
C ILE A 325 8.52 16.72 -13.38
N ALA A 326 9.34 17.32 -12.51
CA ALA A 326 10.17 18.46 -12.86
C ALA A 326 11.16 18.11 -13.97
N ASP A 327 11.80 16.94 -13.96
CA ASP A 327 12.71 16.53 -15.03
C ASP A 327 12.02 16.46 -16.39
N ILE A 328 10.82 15.86 -16.45
CA ILE A 328 10.04 15.80 -17.68
C ILE A 328 9.72 17.22 -18.19
N LEU A 329 9.13 18.05 -17.34
CA LEU A 329 8.61 19.36 -17.76
C LEU A 329 9.69 20.43 -17.94
N THR A 330 10.79 20.37 -17.20
CA THR A 330 11.85 21.42 -17.20
C THR A 330 13.11 21.03 -17.96
N ASN A 331 13.32 19.74 -18.26
CA ASN A 331 14.47 19.29 -19.04
C ASN A 331 14.05 18.61 -20.35
N GLN A 332 13.20 17.58 -20.30
CA GLN A 332 12.89 16.76 -21.48
C GLN A 332 12.04 17.52 -22.50
N VAL A 333 10.93 18.13 -22.05
CA VAL A 333 10.04 18.92 -22.93
C VAL A 333 10.80 20.09 -23.57
N PRO A 334 11.56 20.94 -22.84
CA PRO A 334 12.36 22.00 -23.46
C PRO A 334 13.39 21.49 -24.47
N ALA A 335 14.06 20.36 -24.21
CA ALA A 335 15.06 19.82 -25.11
C ALA A 335 14.44 19.35 -26.45
N LEU A 336 13.30 18.66 -26.38
CA LEU A 336 12.53 18.25 -27.55
C LEU A 336 12.02 19.46 -28.33
N LEU A 337 11.44 20.43 -27.62
CA LEU A 337 10.87 21.62 -28.22
C LEU A 337 11.92 22.51 -28.88
N THR A 338 13.10 22.67 -28.26
CA THR A 338 14.21 23.43 -28.85
C THR A 338 14.71 22.79 -30.14
N THR A 339 14.81 21.45 -30.17
CA THR A 339 15.20 20.71 -31.36
C THR A 339 14.17 20.90 -32.47
N ALA A 340 12.89 20.65 -32.16
CA ALA A 340 11.80 20.75 -33.12
C ALA A 340 11.56 22.20 -33.60
N LEU A 341 11.76 23.19 -32.74
CA LEU A 341 11.70 24.62 -33.09
C LEU A 341 12.82 25.00 -34.06
N THR A 342 14.04 24.50 -33.84
CA THR A 342 15.17 24.73 -34.74
C THR A 342 14.91 24.10 -36.10
N ASP A 343 14.42 22.87 -36.13
CA ASP A 343 14.06 22.18 -37.38
C ASP A 343 12.92 22.91 -38.13
N ALA A 344 11.91 23.39 -37.41
CA ALA A 344 10.81 24.16 -37.99
C ALA A 344 11.28 25.50 -38.56
N LEU A 345 12.18 26.20 -37.86
CA LEU A 345 12.77 27.45 -38.34
C LEU A 345 13.66 27.21 -39.57
N ASP A 346 14.45 26.14 -39.57
CA ASP A 346 15.30 25.79 -40.70
C ASP A 346 14.49 25.38 -41.95
N ALA A 347 13.29 24.84 -41.76
CA ALA A 347 12.37 24.45 -42.82
C ALA A 347 11.41 25.56 -43.28
N ALA A 348 11.22 26.62 -42.48
CA ALA A 348 10.30 27.71 -42.79
C ALA A 348 10.67 28.38 -44.12
N THR A 349 9.71 28.44 -45.05
CA THR A 349 9.98 28.86 -46.43
C THR A 349 9.85 30.37 -46.59
N VAL A 350 10.68 30.93 -47.46
CA VAL A 350 10.65 32.34 -47.84
C VAL A 350 10.72 32.41 -49.36
N SER A 351 9.73 33.04 -49.97
CA SER A 351 9.71 33.33 -51.41
C SER A 351 9.94 34.81 -51.62
N VAL A 352 10.86 35.13 -52.54
CA VAL A 352 11.19 36.48 -52.93
C VAL A 352 10.91 36.64 -54.41
N ASP A 353 9.97 37.50 -54.77
CA ASP A 353 9.63 37.82 -56.15
C ASP A 353 10.14 39.22 -56.49
N ILE A 354 11.01 39.32 -57.49
CA ILE A 354 11.56 40.57 -58.01
C ILE A 354 11.05 40.75 -59.43
N SER A 355 10.23 41.76 -59.66
CA SER A 355 9.71 42.12 -60.97
C SER A 355 10.36 43.39 -61.47
N THR A 356 10.83 43.41 -62.71
CA THR A 356 11.43 44.56 -63.36
C THR A 356 10.77 44.83 -64.70
N ASP A 357 10.20 46.03 -64.82
CA ASP A 357 9.63 46.50 -66.07
C ASP A 357 10.74 46.84 -67.07
N ALA A 358 10.50 46.56 -68.35
CA ALA A 358 11.41 46.94 -69.42
C ALA A 358 10.66 47.32 -70.71
N THR A 359 11.34 48.05 -71.57
CA THR A 359 10.89 48.29 -72.94
C THR A 359 11.99 47.91 -73.93
N VAL A 360 11.66 47.03 -74.87
CA VAL A 360 12.58 46.52 -75.87
C VAL A 360 12.08 46.97 -77.25
N VAL A 361 12.80 47.87 -77.90
CA VAL A 361 12.43 48.42 -79.23
C VAL A 361 10.96 48.92 -79.25
N LEU A 362 10.58 49.71 -78.24
CA LEU A 362 9.24 50.29 -78.05
C LEU A 362 8.12 49.30 -77.67
N ALA A 363 8.40 48.02 -77.47
CA ALA A 363 7.45 47.05 -76.93
C ALA A 363 7.68 46.84 -75.42
N THR A 364 6.59 46.70 -74.66
CA THR A 364 6.64 46.36 -73.23
C THR A 364 7.15 44.93 -73.03
N ALA A 365 8.05 44.76 -72.06
CA ALA A 365 8.57 43.49 -71.61
C ALA A 365 8.76 43.55 -70.08
N GLY A 366 8.93 42.40 -69.45
CA GLY A 366 9.22 42.33 -68.02
C GLY A 366 10.20 41.19 -67.73
N LEU A 367 10.88 41.30 -66.60
CA LEU A 367 11.73 40.26 -66.04
C LEU A 367 11.24 39.97 -64.62
N ASP A 368 10.92 38.71 -64.36
CA ASP A 368 10.58 38.22 -63.03
C ASP A 368 11.67 37.25 -62.58
N ILE A 369 12.18 37.46 -61.36
CA ILE A 369 13.10 36.56 -60.67
C ILE A 369 12.40 36.12 -59.39
N THR A 370 12.13 34.83 -59.28
CA THR A 370 11.61 34.21 -58.05
C THR A 370 12.73 33.44 -57.39
N VAL A 371 12.95 33.71 -56.11
CA VAL A 371 13.92 32.99 -55.26
C VAL A 371 13.17 32.34 -54.11
N ASP A 372 13.08 31.02 -54.15
CA ASP A 372 12.55 30.20 -53.07
C ASP A 372 13.71 29.76 -52.18
N THR A 373 13.63 30.10 -50.89
CA THR A 373 14.65 29.79 -49.90
C THR A 373 14.00 29.42 -48.56
N THR A 374 14.82 29.23 -47.53
CA THR A 374 14.35 28.97 -46.16
C THR A 374 14.95 29.97 -45.20
N VAL A 375 14.29 30.20 -44.06
CA VAL A 375 14.85 31.01 -42.97
C VAL A 375 16.18 30.42 -42.51
N GLY A 376 16.31 29.10 -42.42
CA GLY A 376 17.57 28.45 -42.09
C GLY A 376 18.71 28.76 -43.07
N ALA A 377 18.41 28.79 -44.39
CA ALA A 377 19.42 29.15 -45.39
C ALA A 377 19.80 30.64 -45.30
N LEU A 378 18.85 31.53 -44.99
CA LEU A 378 19.11 32.95 -44.77
C LEU A 378 19.97 33.20 -43.52
N LEU A 379 19.78 32.41 -42.46
CA LEU A 379 20.54 32.50 -41.22
C LEU A 379 21.86 31.71 -41.26
N GLY A 380 22.08 30.91 -42.30
CA GLY A 380 23.25 30.05 -42.44
C GLY A 380 23.26 28.84 -41.51
N THR A 381 22.11 28.46 -40.96
CA THR A 381 21.90 27.25 -40.14
C THR A 381 21.57 26.03 -40.99
N SER A 382 21.00 26.25 -42.19
CA SER A 382 20.74 25.22 -43.19
C SER A 382 21.73 25.28 -44.35
N THR A 383 21.98 24.12 -44.98
CA THR A 383 22.77 23.99 -46.22
C THR A 383 21.90 23.83 -47.47
N THR A 384 20.58 24.04 -47.35
CA THR A 384 19.68 23.97 -48.51
C THR A 384 19.95 25.15 -49.43
N ASP A 385 20.34 24.85 -50.68
CA ASP A 385 20.55 25.87 -51.69
C ASP A 385 19.20 26.50 -52.09
N PRO A 386 19.13 27.83 -52.30
CA PRO A 386 17.92 28.48 -52.79
C PRO A 386 17.61 28.03 -54.22
N GLU A 387 16.33 27.83 -54.52
CA GLU A 387 15.84 27.60 -55.87
C GLU A 387 15.58 28.95 -56.54
N VAL A 388 16.14 29.17 -57.73
CA VAL A 388 16.00 30.43 -58.47
C VAL A 388 15.37 30.17 -59.83
N ALA A 389 14.28 30.89 -60.12
CA ALA A 389 13.63 30.92 -61.41
C ALA A 389 13.73 32.32 -62.01
N ILE A 390 14.18 32.40 -63.27
CA ILE A 390 14.26 33.65 -64.03
C ILE A 390 13.35 33.52 -65.25
N THR A 391 12.32 34.36 -65.32
CA THR A 391 11.35 34.36 -66.43
C THR A 391 11.22 35.74 -67.04
N GLY A 392 11.35 35.82 -68.36
CA GLY A 392 11.06 37.05 -69.11
C GLY A 392 9.67 36.99 -69.74
N THR A 393 9.05 38.15 -69.94
CA THR A 393 7.78 38.29 -70.67
C THR A 393 7.95 39.15 -71.92
N GLY A 394 7.11 38.91 -72.94
CA GLY A 394 7.17 39.66 -74.19
C GLY A 394 8.50 39.47 -74.92
N ALA A 395 9.21 40.57 -75.21
CA ALA A 395 10.50 40.48 -75.91
C ALA A 395 11.60 39.83 -75.05
N LEU A 396 11.45 39.80 -73.72
CA LEU A 396 12.39 39.16 -72.80
C LEU A 396 12.14 37.65 -72.65
N GLU A 397 11.10 37.06 -73.24
CA GLU A 397 10.92 35.59 -73.24
C GLU A 397 12.11 34.84 -73.86
N ALA A 398 12.87 35.52 -74.74
CA ALA A 398 14.02 34.96 -75.43
C ALA A 398 15.37 35.36 -74.79
N LEU A 399 15.48 35.31 -73.46
CA LEU A 399 16.68 35.70 -72.68
C LEU A 399 18.00 35.19 -73.27
N ASP A 400 18.04 33.90 -73.64
CA ASP A 400 19.25 33.26 -74.19
C ASP A 400 19.61 33.81 -75.59
N THR A 401 18.60 34.08 -76.42
CA THR A 401 18.81 34.66 -77.75
C THR A 401 19.33 36.10 -77.66
N LEU A 402 18.97 36.80 -76.58
CA LEU A 402 19.47 38.14 -76.27
C LEU A 402 20.85 38.13 -75.58
N GLY A 403 21.37 36.96 -75.21
CA GLY A 403 22.65 36.82 -74.51
C GLY A 403 22.62 37.33 -73.07
N LEU A 404 21.42 37.42 -72.47
CA LEU A 404 21.22 37.95 -71.12
C LEU A 404 21.40 36.91 -70.02
N THR A 405 21.24 35.61 -70.32
CA THR A 405 21.24 34.53 -69.32
C THR A 405 22.48 34.56 -68.42
N ALA A 406 23.68 34.60 -69.01
CA ALA A 406 24.92 34.61 -68.23
C ALA A 406 25.11 35.88 -67.39
N ALA A 407 24.58 37.03 -67.84
CA ALA A 407 24.63 38.27 -67.08
C ALA A 407 23.64 38.25 -65.90
N LEU A 408 22.44 37.71 -66.13
CA LEU A 408 21.42 37.55 -65.10
C LEU A 408 21.82 36.51 -64.05
N ASP A 409 22.42 35.38 -64.46
CA ASP A 409 22.95 34.37 -63.53
C ASP A 409 24.05 34.97 -62.63
N ALA A 410 24.92 35.81 -63.19
CA ALA A 410 25.95 36.52 -62.42
C ALA A 410 25.33 37.51 -61.43
N VAL A 411 24.33 38.30 -61.86
CA VAL A 411 23.61 39.23 -60.95
C VAL A 411 22.87 38.48 -59.86
N VAL A 412 22.24 37.34 -60.16
CA VAL A 412 21.59 36.52 -59.15
C VAL A 412 22.60 36.05 -58.11
N THR A 413 23.74 35.52 -58.56
CA THR A 413 24.75 34.91 -57.68
C THR A 413 25.50 35.96 -56.85
N ASP A 414 25.93 37.05 -57.48
CA ASP A 414 26.82 38.04 -56.86
C ASP A 414 26.07 39.24 -56.25
N GLY A 415 24.79 39.44 -56.61
CA GLY A 415 23.97 40.57 -56.19
C GLY A 415 22.70 40.15 -55.44
N VAL A 416 21.77 39.48 -56.12
CA VAL A 416 20.43 39.17 -55.59
C VAL A 416 20.50 38.27 -54.36
N LEU A 417 21.20 37.13 -54.43
CA LEU A 417 21.29 36.19 -53.30
C LEU A 417 21.96 36.85 -52.08
N PRO A 418 23.12 37.53 -52.19
CA PRO A 418 23.70 38.28 -51.07
C PRO A 418 22.80 39.39 -50.52
N ALA A 419 22.05 40.08 -51.37
CA ALA A 419 21.10 41.11 -50.95
C ALA A 419 19.93 40.51 -50.17
N ILE A 420 19.38 39.37 -50.62
CA ILE A 420 18.35 38.62 -49.92
C ILE A 420 18.86 38.17 -48.54
N THR A 421 20.05 37.55 -48.46
CA THR A 421 20.63 37.14 -47.17
C THR A 421 20.83 38.33 -46.22
N THR A 422 21.30 39.47 -46.74
CA THR A 422 21.58 40.65 -45.89
C THR A 422 20.30 41.35 -45.43
N VAL A 423 19.36 41.59 -46.35
CA VAL A 423 18.16 42.40 -46.08
C VAL A 423 17.06 41.55 -45.43
N VAL A 424 16.77 40.38 -45.99
CA VAL A 424 15.71 39.48 -45.48
C VAL A 424 16.24 38.69 -44.27
N GLY A 425 17.45 38.13 -44.35
CA GLY A 425 18.07 37.47 -43.20
C GLY A 425 18.33 38.41 -42.03
N GLY A 426 18.69 39.67 -42.30
CA GLY A 426 18.84 40.72 -41.29
C GLY A 426 17.52 41.24 -40.70
N ALA A 427 16.37 40.83 -41.24
CA ALA A 427 15.05 41.17 -40.70
C ALA A 427 14.60 40.24 -39.57
N VAL A 428 15.24 39.07 -39.42
CA VAL A 428 15.00 38.16 -38.29
C VAL A 428 15.50 38.83 -37.00
N PRO A 429 14.66 38.99 -35.97
CA PRO A 429 15.12 39.58 -34.71
C PRO A 429 16.23 38.75 -34.06
N GLU A 430 17.31 39.40 -33.61
CA GLU A 430 18.47 38.71 -33.00
C GLU A 430 18.08 37.83 -31.80
N ASP A 431 17.12 38.30 -31.00
CA ASP A 431 16.65 37.60 -29.81
C ASP A 431 15.43 36.69 -30.07
N PHE A 432 14.97 36.54 -31.33
CA PHE A 432 13.72 35.83 -31.66
C PHE A 432 13.63 34.44 -31.03
N VAL A 433 14.65 33.60 -31.25
CA VAL A 433 14.67 32.23 -30.71
C VAL A 433 14.70 32.25 -29.18
N SER A 434 15.47 33.16 -28.58
CA SER A 434 15.57 33.27 -27.12
C SER A 434 14.24 33.71 -26.51
N ASP A 435 13.55 34.68 -27.11
CA ASP A 435 12.26 35.18 -26.66
C ASP A 435 11.17 34.12 -26.80
N THR A 436 11.15 33.39 -27.93
CA THR A 436 10.24 32.25 -28.14
C THR A 436 10.50 31.16 -27.11
N VAL A 437 11.75 30.73 -26.90
CA VAL A 437 12.08 29.72 -25.89
C VAL A 437 11.70 30.19 -24.48
N ALA A 438 11.96 31.46 -24.13
CA ALA A 438 11.57 32.00 -22.83
C ALA A 438 10.05 31.96 -22.60
N ALA A 439 9.24 32.25 -23.63
CA ALA A 439 7.79 32.14 -23.55
C ALA A 439 7.32 30.70 -23.32
N LEU A 440 7.96 29.73 -23.99
CA LEU A 440 7.64 28.30 -23.83
C LEU A 440 8.04 27.79 -22.44
N LEU A 441 9.22 28.19 -21.95
CA LEU A 441 9.67 27.87 -20.58
C LEU A 441 8.74 28.44 -19.52
N THR A 442 8.22 29.66 -19.72
CA THR A 442 7.24 30.26 -18.80
C THR A 442 5.97 29.40 -18.69
N ALA A 443 5.45 28.90 -19.82
CA ALA A 443 4.28 28.01 -19.80
C ALA A 443 4.56 26.69 -19.05
N LEU A 444 5.77 26.15 -19.18
CA LEU A 444 6.17 24.93 -18.46
C LEU A 444 6.34 25.17 -16.95
N GLU A 445 6.94 26.29 -16.55
CA GLU A 445 7.08 26.69 -15.15
C GLU A 445 5.70 26.89 -14.47
N ASP A 446 4.73 27.46 -15.19
CA ASP A 446 3.36 27.62 -14.72
C ASP A 446 2.69 26.26 -14.45
N VAL A 447 2.91 25.27 -15.32
CA VAL A 447 2.37 23.90 -15.14
C VAL A 447 3.05 23.19 -13.97
N VAL A 448 4.37 23.30 -13.81
CA VAL A 448 5.07 22.75 -12.64
C VAL A 448 4.49 23.32 -11.35
N THR A 449 4.33 24.64 -11.28
CA THR A 449 3.74 25.33 -10.12
C THR A 449 2.29 24.87 -9.85
N ALA A 450 1.51 24.60 -10.90
CA ALA A 450 0.15 24.09 -10.77
C ALA A 450 0.11 22.62 -10.27
N LEU A 451 1.15 21.84 -10.52
CA LEU A 451 1.30 20.46 -10.06
C LEU A 451 1.90 20.33 -8.66
N ASP A 452 2.50 21.38 -8.10
CA ASP A 452 3.05 21.38 -6.73
C ASP A 452 2.11 20.73 -5.68
N PRO A 453 0.79 21.02 -5.62
CA PRO A 453 -0.11 20.41 -4.63
C PRO A 453 -0.60 18.99 -5.00
N LEU A 454 -0.12 18.38 -6.09
CA LEU A 454 -0.65 17.10 -6.59
C LEU A 454 -0.61 15.98 -5.56
N LEU A 455 0.53 15.80 -4.88
CA LEU A 455 0.68 14.71 -3.91
C LEU A 455 -0.14 14.94 -2.64
N ASP A 456 -0.34 16.20 -2.25
CA ASP A 456 -1.24 16.56 -1.16
C ASP A 456 -2.71 16.33 -1.55
N ALA A 457 -3.09 16.61 -2.80
CA ALA A 457 -4.41 16.33 -3.34
C ALA A 457 -4.70 14.81 -3.33
N LEU A 458 -3.74 14.00 -3.80
CA LEU A 458 -3.85 12.54 -3.77
C LEU A 458 -3.98 11.99 -2.35
N ASN A 459 -3.18 12.49 -1.40
CA ASN A 459 -3.26 12.08 0.00
C ASN A 459 -4.55 12.54 0.71
N GLN A 460 -5.24 13.55 0.18
CA GLN A 460 -6.59 13.93 0.63
C GLN A 460 -7.66 13.00 0.08
N LEU A 461 -7.49 12.47 -1.13
CA LEU A 461 -8.43 11.56 -1.77
C LEU A 461 -8.33 10.13 -1.22
N VAL A 462 -7.10 9.62 -1.10
CA VAL A 462 -6.86 8.20 -0.79
C VAL A 462 -5.62 8.00 0.08
N ALA A 463 -5.68 7.01 0.98
CA ALA A 463 -4.50 6.44 1.62
C ALA A 463 -4.42 4.94 1.30
N ILE A 464 -3.31 4.53 0.69
CA ILE A 464 -3.04 3.14 0.30
C ILE A 464 -2.02 2.56 1.29
N THR A 465 -2.41 1.51 2.00
CA THR A 465 -1.56 0.81 2.97
C THR A 465 -1.36 -0.63 2.52
N ILE A 466 -0.12 -1.01 2.22
CA ILE A 466 0.26 -2.39 1.88
C ILE A 466 0.67 -3.14 3.15
N ASN A 467 0.46 -4.46 3.16
CA ASN A 467 0.77 -5.33 4.30
C ASN A 467 0.07 -4.85 5.57
N SER A 468 -1.24 -4.55 5.47
CA SER A 468 -1.97 -4.02 6.61
C SER A 468 -2.25 -5.12 7.63
N GLN A 469 -1.60 -4.99 8.78
CA GLN A 469 -1.73 -5.88 9.94
C GLN A 469 -2.30 -5.09 11.12
N THR A 470 -3.39 -4.35 10.88
CA THR A 470 -4.15 -3.73 11.97
C THR A 470 -4.91 -4.78 12.77
N ALA A 471 -5.34 -4.39 13.98
CA ALA A 471 -6.04 -5.27 14.93
C ALA A 471 -7.04 -6.22 14.24
N PRO A 472 -7.01 -7.51 14.62
CA PRO A 472 -7.78 -8.54 13.96
C PRO A 472 -9.27 -8.36 14.24
N ALA A 473 -10.07 -8.70 13.25
CA ALA A 473 -11.49 -8.95 13.41
C ALA A 473 -11.86 -10.05 12.41
N PHE A 474 -12.47 -11.10 12.92
CA PHE A 474 -13.28 -11.95 12.06
C PHE A 474 -14.50 -11.14 11.64
N SER A 475 -14.78 -11.12 10.35
CA SER A 475 -16.01 -10.52 9.83
C SER A 475 -17.18 -11.50 9.93
N ASP A 476 -16.90 -12.80 10.04
CA ASP A 476 -17.89 -13.79 10.41
C ASP A 476 -18.33 -13.58 11.87
N PRO A 477 -19.65 -13.49 12.15
CA PRO A 477 -20.16 -13.23 13.49
C PRO A 477 -19.85 -14.33 14.51
N ASP A 478 -19.51 -15.54 14.05
CA ASP A 478 -19.19 -16.67 14.91
C ASP A 478 -17.69 -16.71 15.30
N GLY A 479 -16.85 -15.84 14.73
CA GLY A 479 -15.41 -15.78 15.01
C GLY A 479 -15.02 -15.06 16.31
N ASP A 480 -13.97 -15.54 16.97
CA ASP A 480 -13.34 -14.92 18.14
C ASP A 480 -11.99 -14.29 17.77
N ALA A 481 -11.92 -12.96 17.84
CA ALA A 481 -10.70 -12.22 17.53
C ALA A 481 -9.64 -12.26 18.66
N THR A 482 -9.92 -12.90 19.79
CA THR A 482 -8.96 -13.03 20.90
C THR A 482 -7.78 -13.89 20.46
N GLY A 483 -6.56 -13.32 20.50
CA GLY A 483 -5.35 -14.01 20.04
C GLY A 483 -5.22 -14.13 18.52
N ALA A 484 -6.15 -13.57 17.74
CA ALA A 484 -6.12 -13.65 16.29
C ALA A 484 -5.01 -12.79 15.67
N THR A 485 -4.62 -13.15 14.45
CA THR A 485 -3.71 -12.38 13.60
C THR A 485 -4.35 -12.18 12.24
N THR A 486 -4.29 -10.95 11.72
CA THR A 486 -4.80 -10.64 10.38
C THR A 486 -3.73 -9.97 9.53
N VAL A 487 -3.61 -10.41 8.29
CA VAL A 487 -2.84 -9.73 7.22
C VAL A 487 -3.75 -9.40 6.05
N ARG A 488 -3.53 -8.23 5.47
CA ARG A 488 -4.22 -7.75 4.27
C ARG A 488 -3.19 -7.36 3.23
N ALA A 489 -3.42 -7.71 1.98
CA ALA A 489 -2.54 -7.26 0.90
C ALA A 489 -2.57 -5.73 0.79
N VAL A 490 -3.78 -5.16 0.71
CA VAL A 490 -3.98 -3.70 0.59
C VAL A 490 -5.18 -3.25 1.44
N ARG A 491 -5.01 -2.14 2.13
CA ARG A 491 -6.08 -1.34 2.73
C ARG A 491 -6.15 0.02 2.04
N ILE A 492 -7.35 0.42 1.63
CA ILE A 492 -7.63 1.68 0.95
C ILE A 492 -8.59 2.48 1.83
N ALA A 493 -8.12 3.63 2.33
CA ALA A 493 -8.98 4.58 3.03
C ALA A 493 -9.32 5.74 2.09
N LEU A 494 -10.61 5.94 1.84
CA LEU A 494 -11.13 7.00 0.99
C LEU A 494 -11.46 8.23 1.84
N LEU A 495 -11.02 9.40 1.38
CA LEU A 495 -11.10 10.67 2.12
C LEU A 495 -10.65 10.48 3.58
N PRO A 496 -9.39 10.08 3.84
CA PRO A 496 -8.94 9.64 5.16
C PRO A 496 -9.10 10.69 6.27
N ALA A 497 -9.10 11.99 5.92
CA ALA A 497 -9.38 13.05 6.88
C ALA A 497 -10.83 13.07 7.40
N LEU A 498 -11.76 12.46 6.64
CA LEU A 498 -13.19 12.37 6.93
C LEU A 498 -13.64 10.97 7.32
N ASP A 499 -12.75 9.96 7.21
CA ASP A 499 -13.05 8.54 7.45
C ASP A 499 -14.29 8.06 6.67
N ALA A 500 -14.37 8.40 5.39
CA ALA A 500 -15.58 8.20 4.60
C ALA A 500 -15.89 6.71 4.37
N ALA A 501 -14.86 5.96 3.97
CA ALA A 501 -14.90 4.51 3.77
C ALA A 501 -13.50 3.91 3.83
N THR A 502 -13.40 2.69 4.35
CA THR A 502 -12.21 1.84 4.24
C THR A 502 -12.57 0.56 3.50
N VAL A 503 -11.73 0.17 2.55
CA VAL A 503 -11.85 -1.08 1.80
C VAL A 503 -10.57 -1.89 1.99
N ASP A 504 -10.75 -3.08 2.52
CA ASP A 504 -9.70 -4.07 2.74
C ASP A 504 -9.77 -5.13 1.65
N ILE A 505 -8.65 -5.32 0.94
CA ILE A 505 -8.57 -6.22 -0.20
C ILE A 505 -7.58 -7.35 0.10
N ALA A 506 -8.05 -8.57 -0.11
CA ALA A 506 -7.38 -9.83 0.21
C ALA A 506 -6.94 -9.88 1.68
N THR A 507 -7.89 -10.22 2.55
CA THR A 507 -7.74 -10.37 4.00
C THR A 507 -7.62 -11.86 4.37
N ALA A 508 -6.65 -12.18 5.22
CA ALA A 508 -6.51 -13.49 5.83
C ALA A 508 -6.38 -13.32 7.35
N THR A 509 -7.33 -13.89 8.09
CA THR A 509 -7.36 -13.89 9.56
C THR A 509 -7.24 -15.33 10.06
N VAL A 510 -6.37 -15.56 11.04
CA VAL A 510 -6.24 -16.84 11.74
C VAL A 510 -6.20 -16.63 13.24
N GLN A 511 -6.70 -17.60 13.99
CA GLN A 511 -6.58 -17.71 15.44
C GLN A 511 -6.21 -19.15 15.76
N ALA A 512 -5.34 -19.32 16.75
CA ALA A 512 -5.03 -20.61 17.33
C ALA A 512 -4.71 -20.42 18.81
N ASP A 513 -5.46 -21.08 19.69
CA ASP A 513 -5.17 -21.13 21.13
C ASP A 513 -4.04 -22.12 21.44
N PRO A 514 -3.33 -22.01 22.58
CA PRO A 514 -2.44 -23.07 23.04
C PRO A 514 -3.20 -24.37 23.32
N PHE A 515 -2.48 -25.50 23.31
CA PHE A 515 -3.00 -26.75 23.87
C PHE A 515 -3.26 -26.58 25.37
N ALA A 516 -4.33 -27.19 25.87
CA ALA A 516 -4.52 -27.37 27.31
C ALA A 516 -3.41 -28.28 27.84
N GLY A 517 -2.72 -27.85 28.89
CA GLY A 517 -1.60 -28.63 29.43
C GLY A 517 -2.03 -29.83 30.27
N ILE A 518 -1.22 -30.89 30.20
CA ILE A 518 -1.31 -32.08 31.03
C ILE A 518 -1.20 -31.72 32.52
N ALA A 519 -2.09 -32.30 33.34
CA ALA A 519 -2.03 -32.22 34.79
C ALA A 519 -2.62 -33.47 35.43
N ILE A 520 -1.97 -34.00 36.45
CA ILE A 520 -2.48 -35.07 37.31
C ILE A 520 -3.25 -34.42 38.47
N THR A 521 -4.48 -34.87 38.67
CA THR A 521 -5.38 -34.34 39.72
C THR A 521 -5.65 -35.33 40.84
N ASP A 522 -5.55 -36.63 40.55
CA ASP A 522 -5.62 -37.71 41.53
C ASP A 522 -4.64 -38.83 41.11
N PRO A 523 -3.82 -39.38 42.01
CA PRO A 523 -3.66 -39.00 43.41
C PRO A 523 -3.18 -37.55 43.60
N GLU A 524 -3.65 -36.87 44.65
CA GLU A 524 -3.07 -35.57 45.04
C GLU A 524 -1.60 -35.77 45.45
N ASP A 525 -0.73 -34.79 45.13
CA ASP A 525 0.69 -34.87 45.51
C ASP A 525 0.86 -34.95 47.04
N GLY A 526 1.68 -35.90 47.48
CA GLY A 526 1.91 -36.26 48.88
C GLY A 526 0.77 -37.03 49.55
N SER A 527 -0.26 -37.46 48.82
CA SER A 527 -1.39 -38.22 49.37
C SER A 527 -0.99 -39.64 49.81
N SER A 528 -1.83 -40.27 50.65
CA SER A 528 -1.60 -41.65 51.09
C SER A 528 -2.87 -42.49 51.14
N THR A 529 -2.76 -43.71 50.62
CA THR A 529 -3.81 -44.74 50.63
C THR A 529 -3.39 -45.91 51.51
N THR A 530 -4.25 -46.37 52.42
CA THR A 530 -3.92 -47.46 53.35
C THR A 530 -4.43 -48.83 52.87
N VAL A 531 -3.54 -49.82 52.83
CA VAL A 531 -3.87 -51.24 52.58
C VAL A 531 -3.77 -52.08 53.87
N PRO A 532 -4.50 -53.20 54.00
CA PRO A 532 -4.59 -53.94 55.27
C PRO A 532 -3.30 -54.58 55.79
N THR A 533 -2.32 -54.84 54.92
CA THR A 533 -1.09 -55.60 55.24
C THR A 533 0.15 -54.96 54.62
N ALA A 534 1.32 -55.24 55.20
CA ALA A 534 2.61 -54.78 54.68
C ALA A 534 2.96 -55.31 53.29
N ASP A 535 2.49 -56.52 52.93
CA ASP A 535 2.62 -57.10 51.58
C ASP A 535 1.35 -56.86 50.74
N GLY A 536 0.48 -55.93 51.16
CA GLY A 536 -0.76 -55.62 50.44
C GLY A 536 -0.50 -54.83 49.17
N THR A 537 -1.39 -54.98 48.19
CA THR A 537 -1.43 -54.16 46.98
C THR A 537 -2.80 -53.47 46.87
N THR A 538 -2.87 -52.40 46.08
CA THR A 538 -4.14 -51.76 45.68
C THR A 538 -4.05 -51.31 44.23
N ASP A 539 -5.19 -51.32 43.53
CA ASP A 539 -5.29 -50.64 42.25
C ASP A 539 -5.28 -49.13 42.51
N VAL A 540 -4.47 -48.39 41.75
CA VAL A 540 -4.35 -46.94 41.85
C VAL A 540 -4.87 -46.32 40.55
N PRO A 541 -6.05 -45.68 40.57
CA PRO A 541 -6.46 -44.82 39.48
C PRO A 541 -5.56 -43.58 39.47
N VAL A 542 -5.10 -43.20 38.29
CA VAL A 542 -4.45 -41.90 38.07
C VAL A 542 -5.35 -41.14 37.10
N THR A 543 -5.81 -39.97 37.52
CA THR A 543 -6.75 -39.13 36.78
C THR A 543 -6.23 -37.71 36.66
N GLY A 544 -6.60 -37.03 35.58
CA GLY A 544 -6.09 -35.72 35.30
C GLY A 544 -6.84 -34.98 34.20
N THR A 545 -6.26 -33.85 33.80
CA THR A 545 -6.71 -33.06 32.65
C THR A 545 -5.62 -33.00 31.58
N ALA A 546 -6.01 -32.86 30.32
CA ALA A 546 -5.15 -32.74 29.15
C ALA A 546 -5.94 -32.10 27.99
N GLU A 547 -5.31 -31.88 26.83
CA GLU A 547 -6.00 -31.45 25.63
C GLU A 547 -7.04 -32.50 25.18
N PRO A 548 -8.31 -32.12 24.94
CA PRO A 548 -9.32 -33.07 24.45
C PRO A 548 -8.87 -33.80 23.17
N GLY A 549 -8.99 -35.13 23.19
CA GLY A 549 -8.55 -36.00 22.09
C GLY A 549 -7.05 -36.26 22.02
N SER A 550 -6.25 -35.79 22.98
CA SER A 550 -4.82 -36.12 23.08
C SER A 550 -4.57 -37.55 23.53
N ASP A 551 -3.45 -38.12 23.10
CA ASP A 551 -2.95 -39.39 23.65
C ASP A 551 -2.17 -39.08 24.94
N VAL A 552 -2.58 -39.67 26.07
CA VAL A 552 -1.91 -39.52 27.37
C VAL A 552 -1.21 -40.82 27.72
N ASP A 553 0.09 -40.73 28.00
CA ASP A 553 0.91 -41.82 28.52
C ASP A 553 1.31 -41.52 29.96
N VAL A 554 1.02 -42.45 30.87
CA VAL A 554 1.38 -42.35 32.28
C VAL A 554 2.35 -43.48 32.62
N THR A 555 3.46 -43.13 33.26
CA THR A 555 4.44 -44.05 33.82
C THR A 555 4.39 -44.03 35.34
N LEU A 556 4.61 -45.19 35.97
CA LEU A 556 4.69 -45.31 37.42
C LEU A 556 6.10 -45.78 37.79
N ASP A 557 6.74 -45.09 38.74
CA ASP A 557 8.07 -45.40 39.27
C ASP A 557 9.18 -45.50 38.20
N GLY A 558 9.01 -44.80 37.08
CA GLY A 558 9.92 -44.83 35.93
C GLY A 558 9.94 -46.17 35.17
N ASP A 559 8.91 -47.01 35.32
CA ASP A 559 8.77 -48.26 34.57
C ASP A 559 8.12 -48.02 33.20
N ASP A 560 8.96 -47.71 32.20
CA ASP A 560 8.54 -47.53 30.81
C ASP A 560 7.87 -48.78 30.21
N ALA A 561 8.12 -49.98 30.74
CA ALA A 561 7.48 -51.21 30.25
C ALA A 561 6.05 -51.37 30.79
N GLY A 562 5.72 -50.65 31.86
CA GLY A 562 4.42 -50.67 32.56
C GLY A 562 3.50 -49.50 32.21
N THR A 563 3.88 -48.62 31.27
CA THR A 563 3.11 -47.44 30.84
C THR A 563 1.65 -47.78 30.56
N GLN A 564 0.76 -46.95 31.07
CA GLN A 564 -0.66 -46.98 30.74
C GLN A 564 -0.99 -45.82 29.81
N SER A 565 -1.73 -46.11 28.74
CA SER A 565 -2.11 -45.12 27.74
C SER A 565 -3.63 -44.96 27.68
N THR A 566 -4.11 -43.74 27.47
CA THR A 566 -5.52 -43.44 27.20
C THR A 566 -5.64 -42.27 26.23
N VAL A 567 -6.83 -42.06 25.66
CA VAL A 567 -7.18 -40.83 24.97
C VAL A 567 -7.96 -39.94 25.93
N THR A 568 -7.69 -38.65 25.91
CA THR A 568 -8.42 -37.64 26.70
C THR A 568 -9.83 -37.45 26.15
N ASP A 569 -10.82 -37.45 27.04
CA ASP A 569 -12.23 -37.28 26.69
C ASP A 569 -12.52 -35.84 26.19
N GLU A 570 -13.70 -35.64 25.59
CA GLU A 570 -14.14 -34.35 25.02
C GLU A 570 -14.19 -33.20 26.07
N ASP A 571 -14.31 -33.53 27.35
CA ASP A 571 -14.30 -32.55 28.45
C ASP A 571 -12.88 -32.26 28.99
N GLY A 572 -11.84 -32.83 28.37
CA GLY A 572 -10.44 -32.65 28.75
C GLY A 572 -10.00 -33.53 29.91
N THR A 573 -10.81 -34.52 30.33
CA THR A 573 -10.45 -35.43 31.43
C THR A 573 -9.86 -36.75 30.91
N TRP A 574 -8.98 -37.35 31.70
CA TRP A 574 -8.41 -38.67 31.40
C TRP A 574 -8.26 -39.51 32.67
N THR A 575 -8.22 -40.83 32.49
CA THR A 575 -7.99 -41.78 33.60
C THR A 575 -7.29 -43.03 33.10
N VAL A 576 -6.26 -43.44 33.83
CA VAL A 576 -5.64 -44.76 33.72
C VAL A 576 -5.67 -45.47 35.08
N THR A 577 -5.42 -46.76 35.12
CA THR A 577 -5.36 -47.50 36.40
C THR A 577 -4.16 -48.42 36.41
N PHE A 578 -3.29 -48.24 37.40
CA PHE A 578 -2.19 -49.16 37.67
C PHE A 578 -2.68 -50.25 38.62
N PRO A 579 -2.69 -51.53 38.19
CA PRO A 579 -3.11 -52.61 39.04
C PRO A 579 -2.01 -53.00 40.04
N ASP A 580 -2.42 -53.55 41.19
CA ASP A 580 -1.53 -54.21 42.13
C ASP A 580 -0.32 -53.36 42.63
N VAL A 581 -0.50 -52.05 42.83
CA VAL A 581 0.54 -51.17 43.37
C VAL A 581 0.83 -51.55 44.84
N ALA A 582 2.09 -51.89 45.13
CA ALA A 582 2.54 -52.39 46.42
C ALA A 582 2.65 -51.29 47.49
N VAL A 583 2.86 -51.66 48.76
CA VAL A 583 3.19 -50.70 49.83
C VAL A 583 4.54 -50.03 49.53
N GLY A 584 4.57 -48.70 49.48
CA GLY A 584 5.77 -47.91 49.16
C GLY A 584 5.47 -46.45 48.83
N ASP A 585 6.54 -45.70 48.60
CA ASP A 585 6.49 -44.38 47.97
C ASP A 585 6.47 -44.59 46.45
N HIS A 586 5.60 -43.87 45.75
CA HIS A 586 5.40 -43.98 44.31
C HIS A 586 5.42 -42.62 43.63
N GLU A 587 5.83 -42.60 42.36
CA GLU A 587 5.81 -41.42 41.49
C GLU A 587 5.06 -41.74 40.20
N ALA A 588 3.98 -41.01 39.92
CA ALA A 588 3.28 -41.07 38.65
C ALA A 588 3.71 -39.88 37.79
N VAL A 589 4.09 -40.14 36.53
CA VAL A 589 4.50 -39.12 35.57
C VAL A 589 3.64 -39.25 34.31
N ALA A 590 2.96 -38.18 33.93
CA ALA A 590 2.09 -38.11 32.77
C ALA A 590 2.67 -37.18 31.69
N VAL A 591 2.56 -37.61 30.43
CA VAL A 591 2.83 -36.79 29.24
C VAL A 591 1.67 -36.93 28.28
N GLU A 592 1.37 -35.87 27.54
CA GLU A 592 0.40 -35.92 26.44
C GLU A 592 1.07 -35.71 25.09
N THR A 593 0.46 -36.28 24.04
CA THR A 593 0.89 -36.12 22.66
C THR A 593 -0.28 -35.69 21.76
N ILE A 594 -0.09 -34.61 21.01
CA ILE A 594 -1.04 -34.07 20.01
C ILE A 594 -0.29 -33.73 18.73
N GLY A 595 -0.76 -34.22 17.58
CA GLY A 595 -0.15 -33.87 16.28
C GLY A 595 1.33 -34.26 16.15
N GLY A 596 1.81 -35.20 16.98
CA GLY A 596 3.22 -35.57 17.06
C GLY A 596 4.10 -34.66 17.94
N LEU A 597 3.51 -33.67 18.63
CA LEU A 597 4.14 -32.85 19.66
C LEU A 597 3.86 -33.46 21.03
N THR A 598 4.88 -33.53 21.89
CA THR A 598 4.77 -34.06 23.27
C THR A 598 4.95 -32.93 24.28
N SER A 599 4.13 -32.91 25.32
CA SER A 599 4.20 -31.92 26.39
C SER A 599 5.44 -32.07 27.27
N ASP A 600 5.73 -31.05 28.08
CA ASP A 600 6.50 -31.27 29.29
C ASP A 600 5.73 -32.22 30.24
N PRO A 601 6.45 -33.07 31.01
CA PRO A 601 5.79 -34.01 31.91
C PRO A 601 5.21 -33.31 33.14
N ASP A 602 4.05 -33.78 33.59
CA ASP A 602 3.54 -33.52 34.93
C ASP A 602 3.77 -34.73 35.84
N SER A 603 4.03 -34.51 37.12
CA SER A 603 4.38 -35.57 38.06
C SER A 603 3.83 -35.35 39.45
N VAL A 604 3.35 -36.41 40.08
CA VAL A 604 2.91 -36.42 41.49
C VAL A 604 3.52 -37.59 42.24
N THR A 605 3.78 -37.38 43.53
CA THR A 605 4.24 -38.42 44.45
C THR A 605 3.13 -38.84 45.41
N PHE A 606 3.02 -40.12 45.75
CA PHE A 606 2.03 -40.61 46.70
C PHE A 606 2.52 -41.86 47.45
N VAL A 607 1.84 -42.24 48.53
CA VAL A 607 2.25 -43.36 49.39
C VAL A 607 1.15 -44.39 49.55
N VAL A 608 1.43 -45.65 49.21
CA VAL A 608 0.61 -46.79 49.63
C VAL A 608 1.13 -47.28 50.96
N ALA A 609 0.39 -47.03 52.05
CA ALA A 609 0.80 -47.35 53.40
C ALA A 609 0.13 -48.63 53.92
N ALA A 610 0.86 -49.43 54.71
CA ALA A 610 0.24 -50.52 55.45
C ALA A 610 -0.52 -50.01 56.68
N ALA A 611 -1.68 -50.57 56.98
CA ALA A 611 -2.41 -50.27 58.21
C ALA A 611 -1.53 -50.54 59.44
N PRO A 612 -1.55 -49.65 60.46
CA PRO A 612 -0.80 -49.89 61.68
C PRO A 612 -1.31 -51.18 62.35
N VAL A 613 -0.39 -52.09 62.66
CA VAL A 613 -0.73 -53.28 63.44
C VAL A 613 -1.10 -52.87 64.86
N ASP A 614 -2.27 -53.27 65.32
CA ASP A 614 -2.66 -53.09 66.72
C ASP A 614 -1.66 -53.86 67.60
N PRO A 615 -0.92 -53.21 68.52
CA PRO A 615 -0.09 -53.94 69.45
C PRO A 615 -1.00 -54.91 70.21
N THR A 616 -0.73 -56.22 70.08
CA THR A 616 -1.42 -57.22 70.87
C THR A 616 -1.35 -56.83 72.34
N ASP A 617 -2.50 -56.64 72.97
CA ASP A 617 -2.64 -56.37 74.40
C ASP A 617 -1.70 -57.31 75.18
N PRO A 618 -0.69 -56.79 75.91
CA PRO A 618 0.18 -57.64 76.70
C PRO A 618 -0.72 -58.42 77.66
N THR A 619 -0.68 -59.75 77.58
CA THR A 619 -1.47 -60.62 78.46
C THR A 619 -1.35 -60.15 79.90
N ASP A 620 -2.51 -59.80 80.49
CA ASP A 620 -2.68 -59.40 81.88
C ASP A 620 -1.81 -60.25 82.81
N PRO A 621 -0.85 -59.66 83.56
CA PRO A 621 -0.07 -60.42 84.52
C PRO A 621 -1.01 -60.98 85.59
N THR A 622 -1.02 -62.30 85.76
CA THR A 622 -1.84 -62.98 86.77
C THR A 622 -1.68 -62.33 88.14
N ASP A 623 -2.81 -61.89 88.71
CA ASP A 623 -2.96 -61.32 90.05
C ASP A 623 -2.24 -62.17 91.11
N PRO A 624 -1.31 -61.62 91.93
CA PRO A 624 -0.67 -62.36 93.00
C PRO A 624 -1.71 -62.78 94.06
N THR A 625 -1.72 -64.08 94.38
CA THR A 625 -2.61 -64.66 95.39
C THR A 625 -2.43 -64.02 96.77
N ASP A 626 -3.55 -63.59 97.35
CA ASP A 626 -3.73 -63.04 98.70
C ASP A 626 -3.20 -63.97 99.81
N PRO A 627 -2.20 -63.55 100.62
CA PRO A 627 -1.76 -64.30 101.78
C PRO A 627 -2.69 -64.04 102.99
N THR A 628 -3.27 -65.13 103.50
CA THR A 628 -4.09 -65.20 104.71
C THR A 628 -3.46 -64.58 105.96
N ASP A 629 -4.24 -63.76 106.66
CA ASP A 629 -4.00 -63.18 108.00
C ASP A 629 -3.76 -64.24 109.09
N PRO A 630 -2.72 -64.05 109.92
CA PRO A 630 -3.00 -64.04 111.36
C PRO A 630 -2.23 -62.97 112.17
N GLY A 631 -3.00 -62.13 112.87
CA GLY A 631 -2.84 -61.89 114.31
C GLY A 631 -2.14 -60.60 114.77
N THR A 632 -2.91 -59.72 115.41
CA THR A 632 -2.49 -58.60 116.29
C THR A 632 -1.95 -59.13 117.64
N PRO A 633 -1.23 -58.36 118.51
CA PRO A 633 -1.03 -56.89 118.55
C PRO A 633 0.38 -56.36 118.97
N GLY A 634 0.57 -55.04 118.85
CA GLY A 634 1.51 -54.25 119.68
C GLY A 634 1.93 -52.91 119.07
N GLY A 635 1.32 -51.79 119.51
CA GLY A 635 1.88 -50.43 119.33
C GLY A 635 2.80 -50.04 120.50
N PRO A 636 3.26 -48.76 120.66
CA PRO A 636 3.06 -47.57 119.81
C PRO A 636 4.36 -46.76 119.53
N GLY A 637 4.23 -45.71 118.71
CA GLY A 637 5.08 -44.51 118.69
C GLY A 637 5.43 -44.00 117.28
N ASP A 638 5.59 -42.72 116.95
CA ASP A 638 5.07 -41.41 117.35
C ASP A 638 5.75 -40.33 116.46
N GLY A 639 5.05 -39.23 116.14
CA GLY A 639 5.56 -38.01 115.48
C GLY A 639 5.46 -38.01 113.93
N GLY A 640 4.95 -37.00 113.22
CA GLY A 640 4.80 -35.56 113.47
C GLY A 640 5.38 -34.79 112.25
N ALA A 641 4.54 -34.34 111.31
CA ALA A 641 4.16 -32.94 111.04
C ALA A 641 5.13 -32.09 110.20
N GLY A 642 4.60 -31.39 109.19
CA GLY A 642 5.22 -30.16 108.64
C GLY A 642 4.92 -29.80 107.18
N GLY A 643 3.86 -29.01 106.93
CA GLY A 643 3.92 -27.90 105.95
C GLY A 643 4.57 -26.66 106.62
N PRO A 644 4.63 -25.43 106.02
CA PRO A 644 3.74 -24.85 105.01
C PRO A 644 4.47 -24.04 103.89
N GLY A 645 3.69 -23.36 103.03
CA GLY A 645 4.16 -22.65 101.82
C GLY A 645 4.40 -21.13 101.92
N THR A 646 4.03 -20.44 100.81
CA THR A 646 4.16 -19.00 100.45
C THR A 646 5.53 -18.62 99.84
N GLY A 647 5.68 -17.82 98.78
CA GLY A 647 4.77 -17.06 97.91
C GLY A 647 5.51 -15.85 97.33
N GLY A 648 5.26 -15.48 96.06
CA GLY A 648 5.28 -14.08 95.59
C GLY A 648 6.38 -13.58 94.64
N GLY A 649 6.03 -13.53 93.34
CA GLY A 649 6.15 -12.39 92.37
C GLY A 649 7.53 -11.90 91.92
N ALA A 650 7.72 -11.24 90.78
CA ALA A 650 7.00 -11.02 89.53
C ALA A 650 7.99 -10.23 88.62
N GLY A 651 7.95 -10.36 87.28
CA GLY A 651 8.70 -9.42 86.41
C GLY A 651 9.07 -9.90 85.00
N THR A 652 8.09 -9.86 84.09
CA THR A 652 8.14 -9.49 82.66
C THR A 652 9.43 -9.69 81.83
N GLY A 653 9.27 -10.48 80.76
CA GLY A 653 9.91 -10.31 79.46
C GLY A 653 9.18 -11.15 78.42
N PRO A 654 9.01 -10.66 77.17
CA PRO A 654 9.24 -11.58 76.06
C PRO A 654 10.02 -10.93 74.91
N GLY A 655 11.03 -11.66 74.46
CA GLY A 655 11.55 -11.69 73.09
C GLY A 655 11.88 -13.16 72.81
N GLY A 656 11.83 -13.70 71.60
CA GLY A 656 11.47 -13.18 70.29
C GLY A 656 11.56 -14.33 69.27
N SER A 657 11.28 -14.00 68.01
CA SER A 657 11.49 -14.78 66.76
C SER A 657 10.60 -16.02 66.54
N LEU A 658 9.82 -16.06 65.45
CA LEU A 658 10.20 -16.56 64.12
C LEU A 658 9.15 -16.15 63.06
N ALA A 659 9.61 -16.15 61.79
CA ALA A 659 9.00 -15.83 60.49
C ALA A 659 7.92 -16.86 60.04
N TYR A 660 7.14 -16.81 58.94
CA TYR A 660 6.71 -15.89 57.86
C TYR A 660 5.76 -16.75 56.99
N THR A 661 4.59 -16.27 56.57
CA THR A 661 3.85 -16.73 55.37
C THR A 661 3.03 -15.55 54.82
N GLY A 662 3.16 -15.31 53.51
CA GLY A 662 2.51 -14.23 52.78
C GLY A 662 1.21 -14.62 52.10
N ALA A 663 0.49 -13.58 51.64
CA ALA A 663 -0.66 -13.46 50.73
C ALA A 663 -1.48 -12.23 51.21
N GLU A 664 -1.88 -11.19 50.47
CA GLU A 664 -1.83 -10.78 49.07
C GLU A 664 -2.08 -9.24 49.01
N LEU A 665 -1.95 -8.68 47.79
CA LEU A 665 -2.58 -7.48 47.22
C LEU A 665 -1.73 -6.19 47.05
N LEU A 666 -1.47 -5.92 45.76
CA LEU A 666 -1.04 -4.70 45.03
C LEU A 666 -1.85 -3.42 45.41
N PRO A 667 -1.55 -2.17 44.93
CA PRO A 667 -0.78 -1.81 43.71
C PRO A 667 0.11 -0.51 43.72
N ILE A 668 0.87 -0.36 42.62
CA ILE A 668 1.18 0.87 41.82
C ILE A 668 2.34 1.82 42.25
N MET A 669 3.14 2.15 41.22
CA MET A 669 3.84 3.43 40.88
C MET A 669 5.37 3.60 41.09
N VAL A 670 6.03 3.94 39.97
CA VAL A 670 7.25 4.77 39.73
C VAL A 670 8.66 4.15 39.85
N ILE A 671 9.42 4.06 38.74
CA ILE A 671 10.49 4.98 38.29
C ILE A 671 11.29 4.32 37.15
N ALA A 672 11.19 4.92 35.98
CA ALA A 672 12.09 4.73 34.85
C ALA A 672 13.49 5.28 35.19
N GLY A 673 14.50 4.44 35.03
CA GLY A 673 15.90 4.84 35.01
C GLY A 673 16.29 5.31 33.62
N LEU A 674 16.59 6.60 33.48
CA LEU A 674 17.33 7.13 32.34
C LEU A 674 17.95 8.48 32.69
N LEU A 675 19.21 8.64 32.26
CA LEU A 675 19.98 9.88 32.09
C LEU A 675 20.71 10.44 33.31
N LEU A 676 22.02 10.14 33.41
CA LEU A 676 23.08 11.13 33.64
C LEU A 676 24.48 10.50 33.62
N ALA A 677 25.18 10.58 32.49
CA ALA A 677 26.61 10.94 32.40
C ALA A 677 27.14 10.83 30.96
N ALA A 678 27.98 11.82 30.58
CA ALA A 678 28.72 12.03 29.33
C ALA A 678 27.89 12.64 28.17
N GLY A 679 28.17 13.81 27.61
CA GLY A 679 29.32 14.71 27.74
C GLY A 679 29.94 14.99 26.36
N GLY A 680 29.83 16.25 25.90
CA GLY A 680 30.50 16.79 24.71
C GLY A 680 29.53 17.13 23.58
N GLY A 681 29.58 18.26 22.89
CA GLY A 681 30.51 19.37 22.89
C GLY A 681 29.93 20.48 21.99
N THR A 682 30.19 21.71 22.40
CA THR A 682 29.87 22.99 21.76
C THR A 682 30.42 23.17 20.34
N LEU A 683 29.72 23.97 19.49
CA LEU A 683 30.25 25.17 18.79
C LEU A 683 29.20 25.73 17.80
N LEU A 684 28.56 26.86 18.13
CA LEU A 684 28.82 28.22 17.58
C LEU A 684 28.35 28.41 16.11
N ALA A 685 27.24 29.09 15.86
CA ALA A 685 27.04 30.54 15.89
C ALA A 685 27.49 31.30 14.61
N ARG A 686 26.50 31.85 13.89
CA ARG A 686 26.54 33.24 13.39
C ARG A 686 25.10 33.69 13.06
N ARG A 687 24.40 34.37 13.98
CA ARG A 687 24.44 35.84 14.24
C ARG A 687 23.67 36.60 13.13
N LEU A 688 22.38 36.86 13.36
CA LEU A 688 21.80 38.10 13.93
C LEU A 688 21.68 39.25 12.91
N ARG A 689 20.51 39.90 13.01
CA ARG A 689 20.19 41.35 12.93
C ARG A 689 19.19 41.66 11.81
N HIS A 690 18.20 42.52 11.98
CA HIS A 690 17.59 43.19 13.14
C HIS A 690 16.44 44.03 12.53
N THR A 691 15.27 44.03 13.18
CA THR A 691 14.27 45.11 13.23
C THR A 691 13.79 45.76 11.91
N ALA A 692 12.50 45.58 11.64
CA ALA A 692 11.49 46.63 11.85
C ALA A 692 10.19 45.97 12.31
#